data_AF-G1UZQ5-F1
#
_entry.id   AF-G1UZQ5-F1
#
_cell.length_a   1.000
_cell.length_b   1.000
_cell.length_c   1.000
_cell.angle_alpha   90.00
_cell.angle_beta   90.00
_cell.angle_gamma   90.00
#
_symmetry.space_group_name_H-M   'P 1'
#
loop_
_entity.id
_entity.type
_entity.pdbx_description
1 polymer ?
#
loop_
_entity_poly.entity_id
_entity_poly.type
_entity_poly.pdbx_seq_one_letter_code
_entity_poly.pdbx_strand_id
1 'polypeptide(L)'
;MSNAFTKLSQDKLNAAVADLLCPRIETILGDRGPGHCMRVTDLDDDIMESVCKELRRTRPDGNIFILGSHDQEGMPFRVTSTKLVELRNPDGNGELRQPLLVFIPTSLRTSAEDSFGVATFEELTFTGIYEDLIDSLIDRLPATLVGHVRDLFGILSEEEWLFADDVSRVRYLLTALENGIDGETLGASLYELTLIPDFKLFADTGMVNSKIRRNLGSVRNLMTSHKSVRGRIADLGLSDKTLDARLSTYFEKYDIQEPEAWTPPIAIDKSWWSISFDKWAFQEELSLDKILLEVLETDLPVVQEDETDDQLSGLIGQQVLVPNDRRKMNIVFEVNPHPGKVSGLDHFTVQIVSQNDGPVGKSKKVKAWTPNRLQCTTNLAKLNKIEFEEGWHFIRILPWTADGDPIPLESDSGSESAKRSYESEPFYVLPGGNIEEEPPQRAIPIEQSLEHARFRLQLTALGDERDPEEIAISGVAWAEGGRSKKVSRQEILLAKFGREGAVQIPLSRMLKTIEQRILAEPKHPSGWRMQINLDTAEPPSEVGLTLPSSAAMASFLAAREELFATVRKDTAELIMQGLSFRDTETECLAYADVYLDLVRNLIRQAETTSGAERQQHLQALRNVLAVDSIHVILTDFRGRHREAVLVSPTHPLRALWLSSWVALGKDWIEKIKAGGKDYIPHVRSALLDGLVPSAYPVGVPVEDGRIFTPVDNLNAFWALYAPTTEENSRGLMAEICSALGLAEPSAAGADISGKVIADKIERYLSQHPYVRELSLNVFNPGAGSVIADALLSLQQKREHADLRYDIRLFTSDPDSPVLGEALESMVRPGATVNEAADAFATSTGSHLFSKLNLAKHALSEFHANAKEFPAHISVLLDVFPAEKLSIAEKPMGITPLHGLIQDFDTEFVDDDSGTFWNKRPIVGRSLNSDSHAACFDLLSNLSRHLCFATSAVAASGASFKSVPVVTLGLDVAQRELIYEVHQISDWVFTIDRNMGIEFFDHGGRKNRPDYLIDYVPGASSQATHNL
;
A
#
# COMPACT_ATOMS: atom_id res chain seq x y z
N MET A 1 45.30 21.07 -6.95
CA MET A 1 46.11 20.39 -7.98
C MET A 1 46.71 21.36 -8.99
N SER A 2 48.04 21.44 -9.02
CA SER A 2 48.83 22.32 -9.90
C SER A 2 49.47 21.62 -11.11
N ASN A 3 49.60 20.30 -11.10
CA ASN A 3 50.25 19.49 -12.16
C ASN A 3 49.27 18.48 -12.80
N ALA A 4 49.64 17.90 -13.95
CA ALA A 4 48.84 16.86 -14.60
C ALA A 4 48.86 15.56 -13.76
N PHE A 5 47.68 14.96 -13.54
CA PHE A 5 47.52 13.70 -12.80
C PHE A 5 47.59 12.52 -13.77
N THR A 6 48.47 11.57 -13.50
CA THR A 6 48.72 10.41 -14.36
C THR A 6 48.05 9.17 -13.76
N LYS A 7 47.25 8.47 -14.58
CA LYS A 7 46.63 7.19 -14.21
C LYS A 7 47.72 6.12 -14.03
N LEU A 8 47.60 5.31 -12.99
CA LEU A 8 48.48 4.16 -12.77
C LEU A 8 48.34 3.16 -13.92
N SER A 9 49.48 2.78 -14.52
CA SER A 9 49.51 1.71 -15.53
C SER A 9 49.52 0.34 -14.86
N GLN A 10 48.95 -0.67 -15.53
CA GLN A 10 48.94 -2.04 -15.03
C GLN A 10 50.36 -2.57 -14.81
N ASP A 11 51.31 -2.23 -15.69
CA ASP A 11 52.73 -2.59 -15.56
C ASP A 11 53.35 -2.13 -14.23
N LYS A 12 52.94 -0.98 -13.69
CA LYS A 12 53.48 -0.45 -12.43
C LYS A 12 52.92 -1.16 -11.21
N LEU A 13 51.65 -1.57 -11.25
CA LEU A 13 51.06 -2.44 -10.24
C LEU A 13 51.80 -3.79 -10.22
N ASN A 14 51.97 -4.40 -11.40
CA ASN A 14 52.66 -5.69 -11.54
C ASN A 14 54.12 -5.61 -11.08
N ALA A 15 54.82 -4.52 -11.40
CA ALA A 15 56.19 -4.29 -10.95
C ALA A 15 56.30 -4.16 -9.42
N ALA A 16 55.37 -3.43 -8.77
CA ALA A 16 55.37 -3.28 -7.32
C ALA A 16 55.10 -4.61 -6.59
N VAL A 17 54.20 -5.43 -7.12
CA VAL A 17 53.97 -6.79 -6.60
C VAL A 17 55.21 -7.67 -6.82
N ALA A 18 55.86 -7.55 -7.98
CA ALA A 18 57.09 -8.29 -8.28
C ALA A 18 58.27 -7.92 -7.36
N ASP A 19 58.46 -6.63 -7.06
CA ASP A 19 59.51 -6.14 -6.16
C ASP A 19 59.38 -6.73 -4.74
N LEU A 20 58.15 -7.00 -4.29
CA LEU A 20 57.88 -7.62 -2.99
C LEU A 20 58.06 -9.15 -3.03
N LEU A 21 57.63 -9.79 -4.12
CA LEU A 21 57.67 -11.26 -4.27
C LEU A 21 59.07 -11.79 -4.58
N CYS A 22 59.85 -11.12 -5.42
CA CYS A 22 61.14 -11.62 -5.89
C CYS A 22 62.11 -11.95 -4.74
N PRO A 23 62.34 -11.08 -3.74
CA PRO A 23 63.25 -11.39 -2.62
C PRO A 23 62.79 -12.59 -1.77
N ARG A 24 61.47 -12.76 -1.59
CA ARG A 24 60.89 -13.90 -0.86
C ARG A 24 61.14 -15.21 -1.61
N ILE A 25 60.86 -15.21 -2.91
CA ILE A 25 61.08 -16.36 -3.78
C ILE A 25 62.58 -16.67 -3.90
N GLU A 26 63.45 -15.67 -3.96
CA GLU A 26 64.91 -15.85 -3.99
C GLU A 26 65.45 -16.52 -2.74
N THR A 27 64.93 -16.14 -1.57
CA THR A 27 65.26 -16.74 -0.28
C THR A 27 64.84 -18.22 -0.27
N ILE A 28 63.60 -18.50 -0.65
CA ILE A 28 63.09 -19.89 -0.77
C ILE A 28 63.96 -20.70 -1.73
N LEU A 29 64.26 -20.17 -2.91
CA LEU A 29 65.12 -20.83 -3.90
C LEU A 29 66.55 -21.05 -3.39
N GLY A 30 67.07 -20.17 -2.52
CA GLY A 30 68.39 -20.31 -1.91
C GLY A 30 68.46 -21.37 -0.81
N ASP A 31 67.34 -21.60 -0.12
CA ASP A 31 67.22 -22.59 0.96
C ASP A 31 66.95 -24.01 0.45
N ARG A 32 66.64 -24.18 -0.85
CA ARG A 32 66.34 -25.49 -1.45
C ARG A 32 67.56 -26.08 -2.17
N GLY A 33 67.78 -27.38 -1.98
CA GLY A 33 68.89 -28.13 -2.58
C GLY A 33 68.60 -28.64 -4.00
N PRO A 34 69.61 -29.17 -4.70
CA PRO A 34 69.45 -29.75 -6.04
C PRO A 34 68.37 -30.84 -6.10
N GLY A 35 67.55 -30.83 -7.16
CA GLY A 35 66.44 -31.76 -7.40
C GLY A 35 65.09 -31.28 -6.89
N HIS A 36 65.04 -30.17 -6.14
CA HIS A 36 63.80 -29.65 -5.57
C HIS A 36 62.95 -28.90 -6.62
N CYS A 37 61.64 -29.17 -6.65
CA CYS A 37 60.71 -28.60 -7.62
C CYS A 37 59.59 -27.83 -6.89
N MET A 38 59.30 -26.61 -7.33
CA MET A 38 58.32 -25.69 -6.72
C MET A 38 57.38 -25.12 -7.78
N ARG A 39 56.12 -24.88 -7.41
CA ARG A 39 55.12 -24.27 -8.29
C ARG A 39 54.39 -23.12 -7.61
N VAL A 40 53.97 -22.15 -8.42
CA VAL A 40 53.13 -21.01 -8.01
C VAL A 40 51.92 -20.96 -8.93
N THR A 41 50.72 -20.99 -8.36
CA THR A 41 49.46 -21.05 -9.13
C THR A 41 48.51 -19.89 -8.82
N ASP A 42 48.80 -19.07 -7.81
CA ASP A 42 47.89 -18.08 -7.22
C ASP A 42 48.18 -16.63 -7.67
N LEU A 43 48.87 -16.45 -8.80
CA LEU A 43 49.17 -15.13 -9.38
C LEU A 43 48.52 -14.97 -10.77
N ASP A 44 48.21 -13.74 -11.15
CA ASP A 44 47.80 -13.41 -12.53
C ASP A 44 48.97 -13.57 -13.51
N ASP A 45 48.67 -13.92 -14.77
CA ASP A 45 49.68 -14.23 -15.81
C ASP A 45 50.66 -13.07 -16.03
N ASP A 46 50.19 -11.82 -16.04
CA ASP A 46 51.04 -10.63 -16.21
C ASP A 46 52.00 -10.40 -15.01
N ILE A 47 51.57 -10.79 -13.80
CA ILE A 47 52.40 -10.74 -12.58
C ILE A 47 53.43 -11.88 -12.63
N MET A 48 53.02 -13.09 -13.05
CA MET A 48 53.92 -14.22 -13.27
C MET A 48 55.03 -13.85 -14.26
N GLU A 49 54.69 -13.18 -15.36
CA GLU A 49 55.68 -12.69 -16.33
C GLU A 49 56.65 -11.67 -15.74
N SER A 50 56.13 -10.69 -14.99
CA SER A 50 56.94 -9.65 -14.35
C SER A 50 57.91 -10.24 -13.31
N VAL A 51 57.43 -11.13 -12.44
CA VAL A 51 58.23 -11.82 -11.43
C VAL A 51 59.26 -12.74 -12.06
N CYS A 52 58.87 -13.55 -13.06
CA CYS A 52 59.77 -14.49 -13.72
C CYS A 52 60.93 -13.76 -14.41
N LYS A 53 60.62 -12.66 -15.11
CA LYS A 53 61.61 -11.82 -15.78
C LYS A 53 62.61 -11.23 -14.79
N GLU A 54 62.14 -10.74 -13.65
CA GLU A 54 63.01 -10.13 -12.63
C GLU A 54 63.88 -11.17 -11.92
N LEU A 55 63.30 -12.33 -11.53
CA LEU A 55 64.07 -13.45 -10.95
C LEU A 55 65.13 -14.00 -11.91
N ARG A 56 64.85 -14.04 -13.21
CA ARG A 56 65.83 -14.44 -14.24
C ARG A 56 66.93 -13.41 -14.47
N ARG A 57 66.64 -12.14 -14.19
CA ARG A 57 67.64 -11.06 -14.23
C ARG A 57 68.63 -11.19 -13.07
N THR A 58 68.16 -11.52 -11.87
CA THR A 58 68.98 -11.70 -10.66
C THR A 58 69.66 -13.08 -10.60
N ARG A 59 69.03 -14.12 -11.14
CA ARG A 59 69.58 -15.48 -11.30
C ARG A 59 69.53 -15.96 -12.75
N PRO A 60 70.51 -15.56 -13.59
CA PRO A 60 70.55 -15.96 -15.00
C PRO A 60 70.55 -17.48 -15.21
N ASP A 61 71.26 -18.20 -14.34
CA ASP A 61 71.45 -19.65 -14.41
C ASP A 61 70.38 -20.46 -13.64
N GLY A 62 69.39 -19.80 -13.02
CA GLY A 62 68.35 -20.47 -12.23
C GLY A 62 67.31 -21.18 -13.11
N ASN A 63 66.77 -22.33 -12.69
CA ASN A 63 65.70 -23.02 -13.42
C ASN A 63 64.33 -22.41 -13.08
N ILE A 64 64.01 -21.23 -13.62
CA ILE A 64 62.76 -20.50 -13.34
C ILE A 64 61.97 -20.31 -14.64
N PHE A 65 60.73 -20.79 -14.72
CA PHE A 65 59.95 -20.77 -15.96
C PHE A 65 58.46 -20.51 -15.73
N ILE A 66 57.74 -20.16 -16.79
CA ILE A 66 56.27 -20.07 -16.83
C ILE A 66 55.76 -21.21 -17.70
N LEU A 67 54.73 -21.93 -17.27
CA LEU A 67 54.12 -22.96 -18.08
C LEU A 67 53.32 -22.31 -19.23
N GLY A 68 53.69 -22.63 -20.47
CA GLY A 68 53.01 -22.16 -21.67
C GLY A 68 52.40 -23.30 -22.48
N SER A 69 51.42 -22.96 -23.32
CA SER A 69 50.93 -23.86 -24.37
C SER A 69 51.94 -24.03 -25.51
N HIS A 70 51.73 -25.02 -26.38
CA HIS A 70 52.67 -25.33 -27.48
C HIS A 70 52.90 -24.16 -28.46
N ASP A 71 51.91 -23.28 -28.64
CA ASP A 71 52.00 -22.07 -29.45
C ASP A 71 52.81 -20.93 -28.79
N GLN A 72 53.12 -21.06 -27.49
CA GLN A 72 53.89 -20.08 -26.72
C GLN A 72 55.35 -20.51 -26.49
N GLU A 73 55.80 -21.62 -27.08
CA GLU A 73 57.16 -22.17 -26.90
C GLU A 73 58.29 -21.23 -27.35
N GLY A 74 57.98 -20.24 -28.21
CA GLY A 74 58.91 -19.19 -28.65
C GLY A 74 58.95 -17.94 -27.77
N MET A 75 58.09 -17.84 -26.74
CA MET A 75 58.04 -16.68 -25.85
C MET A 75 59.13 -16.77 -24.76
N PRO A 76 59.70 -15.63 -24.32
CA PRO A 76 60.73 -15.62 -23.29
C PRO A 76 60.22 -16.26 -21.99
N PHE A 77 61.05 -17.11 -21.39
CA PHE A 77 60.81 -17.78 -20.10
C PHE A 77 59.63 -18.77 -20.03
N ARG A 78 58.91 -19.02 -21.15
CA ARG A 78 57.83 -20.03 -21.22
C ARG A 78 58.37 -21.41 -21.62
N VAL A 79 57.84 -22.47 -21.02
CA VAL A 79 58.16 -23.87 -21.35
C VAL A 79 56.89 -24.71 -21.52
N THR A 80 56.94 -25.71 -22.40
CA THR A 80 55.84 -26.66 -22.58
C THR A 80 55.80 -27.70 -21.45
N SER A 81 54.65 -28.34 -21.24
CA SER A 81 54.48 -29.38 -20.21
C SER A 81 55.49 -30.53 -20.37
N THR A 82 55.76 -30.96 -21.60
CA THR A 82 56.77 -31.98 -21.90
C THR A 82 58.18 -31.53 -21.50
N LYS A 83 58.52 -30.26 -21.78
CA LYS A 83 59.83 -29.70 -21.44
C LYS A 83 59.99 -29.50 -19.93
N LEU A 84 58.92 -29.11 -19.24
CA LEU A 84 58.90 -29.01 -17.78
C LEU A 84 59.19 -30.35 -17.11
N VAL A 85 58.58 -31.44 -17.60
CA VAL A 85 58.85 -32.80 -17.09
C VAL A 85 60.30 -33.23 -17.35
N GLU A 86 60.88 -32.85 -18.50
CA GLU A 86 62.31 -33.07 -18.77
C GLU A 86 63.21 -32.32 -17.77
N LEU A 87 62.88 -31.06 -17.47
CA LEU A 87 63.63 -30.21 -16.53
C LEU A 87 63.52 -30.70 -15.07
N ARG A 88 62.44 -31.40 -14.72
CA ARG A 88 62.25 -32.04 -13.41
C ARG A 88 63.20 -33.23 -13.19
N ASN A 89 63.52 -33.97 -14.25
CA ASN A 89 64.30 -35.20 -14.15
C ASN A 89 65.82 -34.91 -14.07
N PRO A 90 66.64 -35.84 -13.53
CA PRO A 90 68.09 -35.73 -13.53
C PRO A 90 68.66 -35.44 -14.93
N ASP A 91 69.84 -34.84 -14.99
CA ASP A 91 70.50 -34.58 -16.27
C ASP A 91 70.96 -35.87 -16.97
N GLY A 92 71.55 -35.74 -18.17
CA GLY A 92 72.01 -36.89 -18.96
C GLY A 92 73.10 -37.74 -18.28
N ASN A 93 73.71 -37.26 -17.19
CA ASN A 93 74.71 -37.96 -16.40
C ASN A 93 74.14 -38.54 -15.09
N GLY A 94 72.84 -38.32 -14.81
CA GLY A 94 72.16 -38.79 -13.61
C GLY A 94 72.31 -37.86 -12.39
N GLU A 95 72.84 -36.65 -12.56
CA GLU A 95 72.97 -35.67 -11.48
C GLU A 95 71.67 -34.86 -11.30
N LEU A 96 71.37 -34.51 -10.04
CA LEU A 96 70.21 -33.69 -9.70
C LEU A 96 70.46 -32.24 -10.15
N ARG A 97 69.50 -31.66 -10.88
CA ARG A 97 69.57 -30.29 -11.39
C ARG A 97 69.38 -29.27 -10.27
N GLN A 98 69.72 -28.00 -10.53
CA GLN A 98 69.39 -26.89 -9.64
C GLN A 98 67.87 -26.77 -9.41
N PRO A 99 67.43 -26.20 -8.26
CA PRO A 99 66.01 -26.06 -7.92
C PRO A 99 65.19 -25.46 -9.06
N LEU A 100 64.06 -26.11 -9.37
CA LEU A 100 63.15 -25.73 -10.44
C LEU A 100 61.93 -24.99 -9.87
N LEU A 101 61.67 -23.77 -10.33
CA LEU A 101 60.46 -23.01 -10.06
C LEU A 101 59.63 -22.86 -11.33
N VAL A 102 58.35 -23.17 -11.26
CA VAL A 102 57.40 -22.95 -12.35
C VAL A 102 56.20 -22.12 -11.91
N PHE A 103 55.87 -21.09 -12.69
CA PHE A 103 54.60 -20.38 -12.58
C PHE A 103 53.58 -21.04 -13.51
N ILE A 104 52.39 -21.37 -12.99
CA ILE A 104 51.35 -22.07 -13.73
C ILE A 104 50.12 -21.16 -13.81
N PRO A 105 49.82 -20.57 -14.98
CA PRO A 105 48.65 -19.72 -15.15
C PRO A 105 47.35 -20.50 -14.90
N THR A 106 46.43 -19.92 -14.14
CA THR A 106 45.14 -20.53 -13.77
C THR A 106 44.22 -20.80 -14.97
N SER A 107 44.43 -20.08 -16.08
CA SER A 107 43.71 -20.22 -17.34
C SER A 107 44.17 -21.40 -18.20
N LEU A 108 45.33 -22.00 -17.90
CA LEU A 108 45.95 -23.02 -18.74
C LEU A 108 45.61 -24.44 -18.24
N ARG A 109 44.98 -25.26 -19.09
CA ARG A 109 44.75 -26.69 -18.84
C ARG A 109 45.62 -27.56 -19.73
N THR A 110 46.29 -28.57 -19.17
CA THR A 110 47.17 -29.46 -19.93
C THR A 110 46.99 -30.94 -19.57
N SER A 111 47.24 -31.83 -20.52
CA SER A 111 47.07 -33.28 -20.35
C SER A 111 48.09 -33.97 -19.44
N ALA A 112 49.07 -33.23 -18.91
CA ALA A 112 50.16 -33.75 -18.08
C ALA A 112 50.17 -33.19 -16.64
N GLU A 113 49.07 -32.58 -16.18
CA GLU A 113 48.92 -31.95 -14.85
C GLU A 113 49.32 -32.87 -13.69
N ASP A 114 49.04 -34.18 -13.78
CA ASP A 114 49.45 -35.17 -12.76
C ASP A 114 50.97 -35.28 -12.58
N SER A 115 51.77 -34.87 -13.57
CA SER A 115 53.24 -34.97 -13.55
C SER A 115 53.95 -33.81 -12.85
N PHE A 116 53.22 -32.72 -12.58
CA PHE A 116 53.70 -31.52 -11.88
C PHE A 116 52.67 -30.99 -10.86
N GLY A 117 51.83 -31.87 -10.34
CA GLY A 117 50.93 -31.58 -9.21
C GLY A 117 51.65 -31.57 -7.86
N VAL A 118 50.90 -31.31 -6.78
CA VAL A 118 51.41 -31.16 -5.39
C VAL A 118 52.22 -32.36 -4.88
N ALA A 119 51.99 -33.56 -5.44
CA ALA A 119 52.78 -34.76 -5.13
C ALA A 119 54.22 -34.72 -5.64
N THR A 120 54.53 -33.82 -6.57
CA THR A 120 55.82 -33.73 -7.29
C THR A 120 56.47 -32.35 -7.21
N PHE A 121 55.70 -31.30 -6.95
CA PHE A 121 56.14 -29.92 -6.79
C PHE A 121 55.61 -29.36 -5.47
N GLU A 122 56.46 -28.68 -4.70
CA GLU A 122 56.04 -27.89 -3.53
C GLU A 122 55.18 -26.71 -4.00
N GLU A 123 53.98 -26.55 -3.45
CA GLU A 123 53.16 -25.36 -3.67
C GLU A 123 53.71 -24.19 -2.86
N LEU A 124 54.04 -23.09 -3.53
CA LEU A 124 54.29 -21.81 -2.89
C LEU A 124 53.03 -20.96 -3.06
N THR A 125 52.48 -20.51 -1.93
CA THR A 125 51.32 -19.61 -1.90
C THR A 125 51.72 -18.27 -1.29
N PHE A 126 51.17 -17.19 -1.84
CA PHE A 126 51.43 -15.81 -1.42
C PHE A 126 50.12 -15.12 -1.03
N THR A 127 49.27 -15.83 -0.31
CA THR A 127 48.07 -15.29 0.32
C THR A 127 48.44 -14.14 1.26
N GLY A 128 47.83 -12.97 1.07
CA GLY A 128 48.15 -11.75 1.84
C GLY A 128 49.22 -10.84 1.21
N ILE A 129 49.71 -11.12 -0.01
CA ILE A 129 50.74 -10.29 -0.66
C ILE A 129 50.32 -8.81 -0.83
N TYR A 130 49.04 -8.56 -1.08
CA TYR A 130 48.52 -7.20 -1.21
C TYR A 130 48.43 -6.50 0.15
N GLU A 131 48.12 -7.20 1.25
CA GLU A 131 48.17 -6.65 2.61
C GLU A 131 49.60 -6.25 3.00
N ASP A 132 50.57 -7.14 2.76
CA ASP A 132 51.99 -6.86 2.96
C ASP A 132 52.49 -5.67 2.13
N LEU A 133 52.00 -5.56 0.89
CA LEU A 133 52.31 -4.45 0.00
C LEU A 133 51.65 -3.15 0.49
N ILE A 134 50.42 -3.18 0.99
CA ILE A 134 49.75 -2.03 1.61
C ILE A 134 50.59 -1.51 2.78
N ASP A 135 51.03 -2.39 3.69
CA ASP A 135 51.85 -1.98 4.84
C ASP A 135 53.17 -1.34 4.39
N SER A 136 53.86 -1.95 3.43
CA SER A 136 55.10 -1.42 2.85
C SER A 136 54.91 -0.06 2.15
N LEU A 137 53.79 0.12 1.45
CA LEU A 137 53.45 1.38 0.78
C LEU A 137 53.02 2.47 1.77
N ILE A 138 52.34 2.10 2.86
CA ILE A 138 51.97 3.01 3.95
C ILE A 138 53.24 3.56 4.63
N ASP A 139 54.26 2.74 4.83
CA ASP A 139 55.54 3.17 5.42
C ASP A 139 56.31 4.19 4.55
N ARG A 140 55.96 4.28 3.26
CA ARG A 140 56.51 5.27 2.32
C ARG A 140 55.73 6.59 2.32
N LEU A 141 54.61 6.69 3.03
CA LEU A 141 53.83 7.92 3.15
C LEU A 141 54.53 8.92 4.09
N PRO A 142 54.30 10.23 3.91
CA PRO A 142 54.68 11.23 4.91
C PRO A 142 54.04 10.93 6.27
N ALA A 143 54.83 10.99 7.35
CA ALA A 143 54.38 10.65 8.71
C ALA A 143 53.12 11.41 9.17
N THR A 144 52.88 12.60 8.62
CA THR A 144 51.69 13.43 8.89
C THR A 144 50.41 12.90 8.25
N LEU A 145 50.49 12.01 7.26
CA LEU A 145 49.34 11.51 6.50
C LEU A 145 49.04 10.03 6.75
N VAL A 146 50.01 9.26 7.29
CA VAL A 146 49.87 7.83 7.61
C VAL A 146 48.61 7.53 8.44
N GLY A 147 48.38 8.30 9.51
CA GLY A 147 47.23 8.11 10.39
C GLY A 147 45.90 8.27 9.65
N HIS A 148 45.79 9.31 8.81
CA HIS A 148 44.56 9.59 8.07
C HIS A 148 44.29 8.59 6.94
N VAL A 149 45.31 8.04 6.30
CA VAL A 149 45.14 6.98 5.30
C VAL A 149 44.72 5.66 5.95
N ARG A 150 45.23 5.36 7.15
CA ARG A 150 44.75 4.23 7.95
C ARG A 150 43.29 4.41 8.37
N ASP A 151 42.92 5.62 8.81
CA ASP A 151 41.53 5.95 9.14
C ASP A 151 40.60 5.80 7.91
N LEU A 152 41.04 6.23 6.72
CA LEU A 152 40.29 6.02 5.46
C LEU A 152 40.00 4.54 5.21
N PHE A 153 41.01 3.67 5.25
CA PHE A 153 40.80 2.23 5.07
C PHE A 153 39.97 1.62 6.20
N GLY A 154 40.11 2.12 7.42
CA GLY A 154 39.27 1.76 8.57
C GLY A 154 37.79 2.05 8.29
N ILE A 155 37.46 3.28 7.89
CA ILE A 155 36.09 3.70 7.56
C ILE A 155 35.50 2.86 6.43
N LEU A 156 36.28 2.59 5.36
CA LEU A 156 35.80 1.78 4.24
C LEU A 156 35.53 0.32 4.64
N SER A 157 36.30 -0.21 5.59
CA SER A 157 36.10 -1.56 6.14
C SER A 157 34.89 -1.59 7.09
N GLU A 158 34.74 -0.59 7.96
CA GLU A 158 33.57 -0.43 8.85
C GLU A 158 32.26 -0.34 8.08
N GLU A 159 32.28 0.36 6.94
CA GLU A 159 31.11 0.58 6.09
C GLU A 159 30.87 -0.56 5.07
N GLU A 160 31.66 -1.65 5.12
CA GLU A 160 31.61 -2.77 4.18
C GLU A 160 31.61 -2.33 2.70
N TRP A 161 32.49 -1.39 2.34
CA TRP A 161 32.53 -0.82 1.00
C TRP A 161 33.11 -1.81 -0.02
N LEU A 162 32.25 -2.34 -0.89
CA LEU A 162 32.56 -3.41 -1.85
C LEU A 162 33.70 -3.09 -2.84
N PHE A 163 33.97 -1.81 -3.10
CA PHE A 163 34.95 -1.36 -4.09
C PHE A 163 36.35 -1.06 -3.49
N ALA A 164 36.57 -1.38 -2.21
CA ALA A 164 37.84 -1.12 -1.51
C ALA A 164 38.52 -2.41 -1.05
N ASP A 165 38.63 -3.38 -1.97
CA ASP A 165 39.45 -4.58 -1.79
C ASP A 165 40.95 -4.25 -1.74
N ASP A 166 41.79 -5.23 -1.37
CA ASP A 166 43.22 -4.99 -1.15
C ASP A 166 43.94 -4.55 -2.43
N VAL A 167 43.49 -5.02 -3.60
CA VAL A 167 44.03 -4.58 -4.89
C VAL A 167 43.74 -3.10 -5.12
N SER A 168 42.50 -2.66 -4.87
CA SER A 168 42.09 -1.25 -5.00
C SER A 168 42.84 -0.35 -4.02
N ARG A 169 43.11 -0.82 -2.80
CA ARG A 169 43.93 -0.10 -1.81
C ARG A 169 45.39 0.05 -2.26
N VAL A 170 45.98 -1.01 -2.82
CA VAL A 170 47.32 -0.91 -3.43
C VAL A 170 47.33 0.06 -4.60
N ARG A 171 46.34 -0.02 -5.49
CA ARG A 171 46.20 0.89 -6.64
C ARG A 171 46.07 2.35 -6.17
N TYR A 172 45.29 2.62 -5.14
CA TYR A 172 45.17 3.94 -4.53
C TYR A 172 46.54 4.50 -4.07
N LEU A 173 47.30 3.71 -3.31
CA LEU A 173 48.61 4.12 -2.77
C LEU A 173 49.65 4.29 -3.87
N LEU A 174 49.73 3.37 -4.82
CA LEU A 174 50.66 3.44 -5.95
C LEU A 174 50.34 4.62 -6.87
N THR A 175 49.06 4.91 -7.10
CA THR A 175 48.63 6.07 -7.90
C THR A 175 49.07 7.37 -7.23
N ALA A 176 48.99 7.48 -5.89
CA ALA A 176 49.48 8.65 -5.18
C ALA A 176 51.03 8.78 -5.23
N LEU A 177 51.76 7.66 -5.06
CA LEU A 177 53.22 7.62 -5.15
C LEU A 177 53.73 8.05 -6.53
N GLU A 178 53.09 7.57 -7.59
CA GLU A 178 53.44 7.89 -8.98
C GLU A 178 53.32 9.38 -9.28
N ASN A 179 52.42 10.08 -8.60
CA ASN A 179 52.14 11.50 -8.81
C ASN A 179 52.89 12.44 -7.83
N GLY A 180 53.82 11.92 -7.02
CA GLY A 180 54.69 12.73 -6.15
C GLY A 180 54.26 12.84 -4.69
N ILE A 181 53.29 12.04 -4.26
CA ILE A 181 52.79 11.83 -2.89
C ILE A 181 52.73 13.04 -1.95
N ASP A 182 51.54 13.63 -1.90
CA ASP A 182 51.13 14.69 -1.01
C ASP A 182 49.61 14.59 -0.74
N GLY A 183 49.07 15.52 0.06
CA GLY A 183 47.64 15.54 0.35
C GLY A 183 46.75 15.73 -0.89
N GLU A 184 47.19 16.47 -1.91
CA GLU A 184 46.40 16.68 -3.12
C GLU A 184 46.32 15.41 -3.98
N THR A 185 47.44 14.69 -4.13
CA THR A 185 47.54 13.46 -4.91
C THR A 185 46.87 12.28 -4.24
N LEU A 186 46.97 12.14 -2.91
CA LEU A 186 46.20 11.14 -2.15
C LEU A 186 44.68 11.39 -2.24
N GLY A 187 44.27 12.65 -2.20
CA GLY A 187 42.86 13.02 -2.39
C GLY A 187 42.37 12.81 -3.83
N ALA A 188 43.24 13.01 -4.82
CA ALA A 188 42.94 12.73 -6.23
C ALA A 188 42.81 11.23 -6.52
N SER A 189 43.63 10.39 -5.88
CA SER A 189 43.63 8.93 -6.07
C SER A 189 42.37 8.23 -5.56
N LEU A 190 41.47 8.91 -4.83
CA LEU A 190 40.25 8.32 -4.25
C LEU A 190 39.36 7.58 -5.26
N TYR A 191 39.44 7.91 -6.56
CA TYR A 191 38.70 7.17 -7.58
C TYR A 191 39.11 5.70 -7.69
N GLU A 192 40.34 5.32 -7.32
CA GLU A 192 40.77 3.91 -7.28
C GLU A 192 40.03 3.12 -6.19
N LEU A 193 39.33 3.81 -5.26
CA LEU A 193 38.44 3.25 -4.25
C LEU A 193 36.96 3.51 -4.57
N THR A 194 36.68 3.94 -5.81
CA THR A 194 35.33 4.27 -6.29
C THR A 194 34.67 5.39 -5.47
N LEU A 195 35.49 6.32 -4.98
CA LEU A 195 35.06 7.56 -4.33
C LEU A 195 35.30 8.77 -5.24
N ILE A 196 34.61 9.88 -4.98
CA ILE A 196 34.79 11.11 -5.76
C ILE A 196 36.14 11.74 -5.41
N PRO A 197 37.02 12.07 -6.37
CA PRO A 197 38.29 12.75 -6.09
C PRO A 197 38.11 14.06 -5.30
N ASP A 198 38.87 14.23 -4.22
CA ASP A 198 38.87 15.43 -3.35
C ASP A 198 40.29 15.99 -3.27
N PHE A 199 40.60 17.06 -4.01
CA PHE A 199 41.97 17.57 -4.06
C PHE A 199 42.39 18.34 -2.81
N LYS A 200 41.47 18.56 -1.86
CA LYS A 200 41.73 19.25 -0.60
C LYS A 200 41.31 18.40 0.60
N LEU A 201 41.30 17.07 0.46
CA LEU A 201 40.89 16.15 1.51
C LEU A 201 41.67 16.41 2.79
N PHE A 202 43.00 16.45 2.68
CA PHE A 202 43.93 16.64 3.80
C PHE A 202 44.32 18.10 4.06
N ALA A 203 43.60 19.08 3.49
CA ALA A 203 43.87 20.49 3.75
C ALA A 203 43.47 20.91 5.18
N ASP A 204 42.48 20.22 5.76
CA ASP A 204 42.05 20.35 7.15
C ASP A 204 41.98 18.95 7.78
N THR A 205 43.00 18.61 8.57
CA THR A 205 43.16 17.27 9.17
C THR A 205 42.06 16.92 10.17
N GLY A 206 41.36 17.91 10.74
CA GLY A 206 40.24 17.68 11.66
C GLY A 206 38.95 17.23 10.96
N MET A 207 38.84 17.44 9.65
CA MET A 207 37.64 17.17 8.85
C MET A 207 37.79 15.99 7.88
N VAL A 208 38.94 15.31 7.88
CA VAL A 208 39.21 14.22 6.94
C VAL A 208 38.19 13.09 7.06
N ASN A 209 37.93 12.60 8.28
CA ASN A 209 37.03 11.47 8.51
C ASN A 209 35.56 11.81 8.18
N SER A 210 35.12 13.04 8.48
CA SER A 210 33.77 13.49 8.13
C SER A 210 33.60 13.64 6.62
N LYS A 211 34.60 14.18 5.92
CA LYS A 211 34.60 14.28 4.46
C LYS A 211 34.57 12.92 3.77
N ILE A 212 35.33 11.93 4.25
CA ILE A 212 35.33 10.57 3.69
C ILE A 212 33.93 9.94 3.81
N ARG A 213 33.33 9.98 5.02
CA ARG A 213 31.98 9.43 5.25
C ARG A 213 30.93 10.14 4.39
N ARG A 214 31.03 11.46 4.22
CA ARG A 214 30.10 12.23 3.38
C ARG A 214 30.27 11.89 1.90
N ASN A 215 31.50 11.75 1.41
CA ASN A 215 31.80 11.35 0.04
C ASN A 215 31.21 9.97 -0.28
N LEU A 216 31.44 8.99 0.60
CA LEU A 216 30.86 7.66 0.51
C LEU A 216 29.32 7.71 0.49
N GLY A 217 28.71 8.51 1.37
CA GLY A 217 27.26 8.72 1.39
C GLY A 217 26.72 9.36 0.09
N SER A 218 27.47 10.31 -0.50
CA SER A 218 27.12 10.93 -1.78
C SER A 218 27.19 9.94 -2.94
N VAL A 219 28.24 9.10 -3.02
CA VAL A 219 28.35 8.06 -4.06
C VAL A 219 27.21 7.04 -3.93
N ARG A 220 26.91 6.57 -2.70
CA ARG A 220 25.78 5.67 -2.44
C ARG A 220 24.45 6.25 -2.93
N ASN A 221 24.14 7.49 -2.56
CA ASN A 221 22.90 8.15 -2.98
C ASN A 221 22.77 8.24 -4.51
N LEU A 222 23.85 8.62 -5.20
CA LEU A 222 23.86 8.71 -6.66
C LEU A 222 23.65 7.35 -7.33
N MET A 223 24.20 6.28 -6.76
CA MET A 223 24.11 4.92 -7.29
C MET A 223 22.75 4.25 -7.04
N THR A 224 22.20 4.33 -5.83
CA THR A 224 21.09 3.46 -5.37
C THR A 224 19.68 4.07 -5.51
N SER A 225 19.55 5.33 -5.92
CA SER A 225 18.26 6.03 -5.96
C SER A 225 17.42 5.70 -7.20
N HIS A 226 16.10 5.53 -7.05
CA HIS A 226 15.17 5.28 -8.18
C HIS A 226 14.77 6.57 -8.93
N LYS A 227 15.22 7.74 -8.45
CA LYS A 227 14.90 9.04 -9.05
C LYS A 227 15.69 9.27 -10.35
N SER A 228 15.22 10.21 -11.17
CA SER A 228 15.96 10.71 -12.34
C SER A 228 17.31 11.31 -11.92
N VAL A 229 18.29 11.37 -12.85
CA VAL A 229 19.63 11.95 -12.60
C VAL A 229 19.54 13.32 -11.90
N ARG A 230 18.63 14.19 -12.37
CA ARG A 230 18.39 15.51 -11.74
C ARG A 230 17.81 15.39 -10.33
N GLY A 231 16.92 14.45 -10.09
CA GLY A 231 16.38 14.17 -8.76
C GLY A 231 17.45 13.67 -7.78
N ARG A 232 18.35 12.78 -8.25
CA ARG A 232 19.48 12.28 -7.44
C ARG A 232 20.46 13.40 -7.07
N ILE A 233 20.78 14.29 -8.02
CA ILE A 233 21.64 15.45 -7.76
C ILE A 233 20.96 16.44 -6.79
N ALA A 234 19.66 16.67 -6.94
CA ALA A 234 18.92 17.56 -6.04
C ALA A 234 18.91 17.05 -4.58
N ASP A 235 18.83 15.73 -4.39
CA ASP A 235 18.87 15.08 -3.07
C ASP A 235 20.24 15.20 -2.37
N LEU A 236 21.31 15.59 -3.08
CA LEU A 236 22.63 15.82 -2.46
C LEU A 236 22.64 17.04 -1.54
N GLY A 237 21.69 17.96 -1.66
CA GLY A 237 21.58 19.13 -0.78
C GLY A 237 22.73 20.14 -0.94
N LEU A 238 23.27 20.27 -2.16
CA LEU A 238 24.35 21.21 -2.47
C LEU A 238 23.84 22.67 -2.39
N SER A 239 24.68 23.56 -1.85
CA SER A 239 24.38 25.00 -1.77
C SER A 239 24.71 25.75 -3.06
N ASP A 240 25.64 25.25 -3.88
CA ASP A 240 26.07 25.88 -5.14
C ASP A 240 25.28 25.35 -6.35
N LYS A 241 24.33 26.16 -6.84
CA LYS A 241 23.52 25.83 -8.03
C LYS A 241 24.31 25.75 -9.34
N THR A 242 25.51 26.33 -9.41
CA THR A 242 26.36 26.22 -10.59
C THR A 242 27.05 24.85 -10.66
N LEU A 243 27.30 24.22 -9.51
CA LEU A 243 27.82 22.87 -9.41
C LEU A 243 26.75 21.83 -9.80
N ASP A 244 25.50 21.99 -9.36
CA ASP A 244 24.36 21.14 -9.76
C ASP A 244 24.25 21.01 -11.30
N ALA A 245 24.38 22.14 -12.00
CA ALA A 245 24.33 22.18 -13.45
C ALA A 245 25.49 21.44 -14.11
N ARG A 246 26.72 21.59 -13.58
CA ARG A 246 27.91 20.89 -14.10
C ARG A 246 27.84 19.39 -13.87
N LEU A 247 27.36 18.96 -12.71
CA LEU A 247 27.11 17.54 -12.41
C LEU A 247 26.07 16.95 -13.36
N SER A 248 25.00 17.71 -13.65
CA SER A 248 23.98 17.29 -14.61
C SER A 248 24.57 17.07 -16.01
N THR A 249 25.39 18.00 -16.51
CA THR A 249 26.08 17.85 -17.81
C THR A 249 27.10 16.71 -17.81
N TYR A 250 27.74 16.43 -16.67
CA TYR A 250 28.67 15.30 -16.55
C TYR A 250 27.95 13.96 -16.70
N PHE A 251 26.83 13.78 -16.00
CA PHE A 251 26.02 12.55 -16.03
C PHE A 251 25.13 12.40 -17.27
N GLU A 252 25.13 13.36 -18.20
CA GLU A 252 24.65 13.13 -19.57
C GLU A 252 25.62 12.25 -20.37
N LYS A 253 26.89 12.19 -19.97
CA LYS A 253 27.98 11.52 -20.70
C LYS A 253 28.43 10.20 -20.07
N TYR A 254 28.16 10.01 -18.79
CA TYR A 254 28.53 8.83 -18.02
C TYR A 254 27.33 8.29 -17.25
N ASP A 255 27.19 6.96 -17.16
CA ASP A 255 26.11 6.34 -16.40
C ASP A 255 26.32 6.54 -14.90
N ILE A 256 25.40 7.24 -14.24
CA ILE A 256 25.42 7.54 -12.81
C ILE A 256 25.43 6.28 -11.93
N GLN A 257 24.95 5.13 -12.43
CA GLN A 257 24.90 3.87 -11.69
C GLN A 257 26.24 3.10 -11.69
N GLU A 258 27.21 3.48 -12.53
CA GLU A 258 28.50 2.80 -12.66
C GLU A 258 29.67 3.67 -12.15
N PRO A 259 29.88 3.76 -10.82
CA PRO A 259 30.87 4.68 -10.23
C PRO A 259 32.33 4.40 -10.60
N GLU A 260 32.67 3.17 -10.96
CA GLU A 260 34.00 2.81 -11.48
C GLU A 260 34.29 3.48 -12.85
N ALA A 261 33.26 3.79 -13.63
CA ALA A 261 33.40 4.42 -14.95
C ALA A 261 33.48 5.96 -14.84
N TRP A 262 32.75 6.57 -13.90
CA TRP A 262 32.60 8.03 -13.82
C TRP A 262 33.44 8.71 -12.75
N THR A 263 33.98 8.02 -11.75
CA THR A 263 34.92 8.65 -10.79
C THR A 263 36.32 8.94 -11.38
N PRO A 264 36.93 8.09 -12.24
CA PRO A 264 38.28 8.33 -12.74
C PRO A 264 38.46 9.58 -13.61
N PRO A 265 37.55 9.92 -14.56
CA PRO A 265 37.71 11.12 -15.39
C PRO A 265 37.76 12.42 -14.57
N ILE A 266 37.19 12.45 -13.36
CA ILE A 266 37.20 13.62 -12.47
C ILE A 266 38.62 13.97 -12.00
N ALA A 267 39.50 12.97 -11.83
CA ALA A 267 40.90 13.17 -11.48
C ALA A 267 41.79 13.38 -12.71
N ILE A 268 41.57 12.57 -13.76
CA ILE A 268 42.49 12.46 -14.91
C ILE A 268 42.28 13.59 -15.93
N ASP A 269 41.03 14.01 -16.17
CA ASP A 269 40.72 15.05 -17.15
C ASP A 269 40.53 16.40 -16.44
N LYS A 270 41.43 17.34 -16.75
CA LYS A 270 41.44 18.68 -16.18
C LYS A 270 40.14 19.46 -16.42
N SER A 271 39.37 19.12 -17.45
CA SER A 271 38.06 19.75 -17.70
C SER A 271 37.03 19.45 -16.61
N TRP A 272 37.16 18.33 -15.90
CA TRP A 272 36.24 17.88 -14.85
C TRP A 272 36.72 18.17 -13.43
N TRP A 273 37.89 18.78 -13.25
CA TRP A 273 38.37 19.17 -11.91
C TRP A 273 37.42 20.13 -11.19
N SER A 274 36.57 20.84 -11.93
CA SER A 274 35.58 21.75 -11.36
C SER A 274 34.39 21.07 -10.65
N ILE A 275 34.28 19.74 -10.75
CA ILE A 275 33.26 18.92 -10.06
C ILE A 275 33.85 17.97 -8.99
N SER A 276 35.16 18.10 -8.71
CA SER A 276 35.82 17.42 -7.59
C SER A 276 35.14 17.70 -6.25
N PHE A 277 35.24 16.76 -5.32
CA PHE A 277 34.50 16.79 -4.06
C PHE A 277 34.89 17.97 -3.16
N ASP A 278 36.11 18.52 -3.28
CA ASP A 278 36.49 19.75 -2.56
C ASP A 278 35.68 21.00 -2.95
N LYS A 279 34.87 20.92 -4.01
CA LYS A 279 33.95 21.98 -4.44
C LYS A 279 32.54 21.82 -3.90
N TRP A 280 32.24 20.70 -3.26
CA TRP A 280 30.90 20.39 -2.79
C TRP A 280 30.66 21.09 -1.46
N ALA A 281 29.98 22.22 -1.50
CA ALA A 281 29.48 22.90 -0.32
C ALA A 281 28.06 22.41 -0.03
N PHE A 282 27.87 21.82 1.15
CA PHE A 282 26.58 21.33 1.60
C PHE A 282 25.89 22.40 2.46
N GLN A 283 24.56 22.44 2.43
CA GLN A 283 23.79 23.45 3.15
C GLN A 283 23.90 23.37 4.70
N GLU A 284 24.55 22.34 5.23
CA GLU A 284 24.65 21.98 6.67
C GLU A 284 25.96 22.43 7.37
N GLU A 285 26.96 22.99 6.69
CA GLU A 285 28.25 23.37 7.30
C GLU A 285 28.30 24.86 7.75
N LEU A 286 27.80 25.16 8.96
CA LEU A 286 28.13 26.38 9.71
C LEU A 286 28.38 26.03 11.20
N SER A 287 29.13 26.91 11.88
CA SER A 287 29.75 26.80 13.20
C SER A 287 28.85 26.37 14.38
N LEU A 288 29.46 26.11 15.55
CA LEU A 288 28.77 26.06 16.86
C LEU A 288 28.16 27.44 17.15
N ASP A 289 27.05 27.73 16.47
CA ASP A 289 26.32 28.97 16.59
C ASP A 289 25.53 28.98 17.89
N LYS A 290 25.51 30.13 18.57
CA LYS A 290 24.59 30.37 19.69
C LYS A 290 23.16 30.22 19.18
N ILE A 291 22.29 29.62 19.98
CA ILE A 291 20.89 29.42 19.61
C ILE A 291 20.03 30.46 20.32
N LEU A 292 19.21 31.18 19.56
CA LEU A 292 18.05 31.91 20.04
C LEU A 292 16.83 30.97 19.99
N LEU A 293 16.19 30.78 21.14
CA LEU A 293 14.94 30.04 21.28
C LEU A 293 13.82 30.98 21.70
N GLU A 294 12.68 30.90 21.03
CA GLU A 294 11.46 31.62 21.40
C GLU A 294 10.28 30.65 21.47
N VAL A 295 9.61 30.55 22.62
CA VAL A 295 8.35 29.80 22.73
C VAL A 295 7.21 30.71 22.26
N LEU A 296 6.62 30.40 21.10
CA LEU A 296 5.66 31.27 20.45
C LEU A 296 4.25 31.09 21.02
N GLU A 297 3.76 29.85 21.04
CA GLU A 297 2.40 29.55 21.44
C GLU A 297 2.27 28.13 22.01
N THR A 298 1.34 27.99 22.94
CA THR A 298 0.76 26.71 23.35
C THR A 298 -0.67 26.66 22.86
N ASP A 299 -1.13 25.49 22.45
CA ASP A 299 -2.49 25.30 21.95
C ASP A 299 -3.56 25.20 23.07
N LEU A 300 -3.22 25.57 24.32
CA LEU A 300 -4.11 25.52 25.47
C LEU A 300 -5.31 26.46 25.32
N PRO A 301 -6.49 26.04 25.81
CA PRO A 301 -7.69 26.86 25.75
C PRO A 301 -7.55 28.08 26.66
N VAL A 302 -8.15 29.19 26.22
CA VAL A 302 -8.29 30.41 26.99
C VAL A 302 -9.71 30.46 27.55
N VAL A 303 -9.84 30.74 28.85
CA VAL A 303 -11.16 30.86 29.50
C VAL A 303 -11.92 32.07 28.92
N GLN A 304 -13.11 31.81 28.38
CA GLN A 304 -13.96 32.80 27.70
C GLN A 304 -14.70 33.70 28.71
N GLU A 305 -15.18 34.87 28.24
CA GLU A 305 -15.87 35.85 29.08
C GLU A 305 -17.25 35.40 29.59
N ASP A 306 -17.85 34.39 28.96
CA ASP A 306 -19.16 33.80 29.28
C ASP A 306 -19.09 32.54 30.15
N GLU A 307 -17.92 32.25 30.73
CA GLU A 307 -17.71 31.08 31.58
C GLU A 307 -18.58 31.15 32.86
N THR A 308 -19.25 30.03 33.16
CA THR A 308 -20.22 29.94 34.27
C THR A 308 -19.70 29.15 35.46
N ASP A 309 -18.55 28.48 35.33
CA ASP A 309 -17.89 27.79 36.43
C ASP A 309 -17.21 28.78 37.39
N ASP A 310 -17.63 28.77 38.66
CA ASP A 310 -17.06 29.59 39.74
C ASP A 310 -15.54 29.41 39.86
N GLN A 311 -15.00 28.21 39.55
CA GLN A 311 -13.56 27.92 39.62
C GLN A 311 -12.76 28.59 38.49
N LEU A 312 -13.37 28.79 37.31
CA LEU A 312 -12.72 29.35 36.13
C LEU A 312 -12.97 30.88 36.00
N SER A 313 -13.95 31.42 36.72
CA SER A 313 -14.28 32.85 36.74
C SER A 313 -13.10 33.78 37.11
N GLY A 314 -12.17 33.30 37.95
CA GLY A 314 -10.94 34.02 38.33
C GLY A 314 -9.80 33.93 37.30
N LEU A 315 -9.96 33.12 36.25
CA LEU A 315 -8.96 32.83 35.22
C LEU A 315 -9.38 33.30 33.82
N ILE A 316 -10.40 34.16 33.72
CA ILE A 316 -10.88 34.73 32.45
C ILE A 316 -9.71 35.37 31.69
N GLY A 317 -9.57 35.01 30.41
CA GLY A 317 -8.48 35.48 29.54
C GLY A 317 -7.12 34.80 29.77
N GLN A 318 -7.03 33.82 30.69
CA GLN A 318 -5.81 33.03 30.93
C GLN A 318 -5.89 31.66 30.28
N GLN A 319 -4.72 31.10 29.94
CA GLN A 319 -4.62 29.72 29.44
C GLN A 319 -4.75 28.72 30.59
N VAL A 320 -5.57 27.69 30.40
CA VAL A 320 -5.83 26.66 31.43
C VAL A 320 -5.56 25.27 30.88
N LEU A 321 -4.82 24.46 31.64
CA LEU A 321 -4.64 23.04 31.40
C LEU A 321 -5.47 22.24 32.42
N VAL A 322 -6.45 21.49 31.93
CA VAL A 322 -7.13 20.43 32.67
C VAL A 322 -6.53 19.08 32.23
N PRO A 323 -5.66 18.44 33.02
CA PRO A 323 -4.89 17.27 32.58
C PRO A 323 -5.75 16.06 32.17
N ASN A 324 -6.94 15.92 32.76
CA ASN A 324 -7.87 14.82 32.47
C ASN A 324 -8.57 14.99 31.13
N ASP A 325 -8.97 16.22 30.77
CA ASP A 325 -9.60 16.52 29.48
C ASP A 325 -8.56 16.60 28.36
N ARG A 326 -7.44 17.28 28.62
CA ARG A 326 -6.40 17.53 27.62
C ARG A 326 -5.16 16.70 27.90
N ARG A 327 -5.16 15.46 27.41
CA ARG A 327 -4.03 14.52 27.56
C ARG A 327 -2.78 14.91 26.77
N LYS A 328 -2.91 15.84 25.82
CA LYS A 328 -1.87 16.29 24.92
C LYS A 328 -1.93 17.80 24.73
N MET A 329 -0.78 18.46 24.82
CA MET A 329 -0.60 19.88 24.54
C MET A 329 0.45 20.03 23.45
N ASN A 330 0.14 20.77 22.38
CA ASN A 330 1.10 21.15 21.36
C ASN A 330 1.76 22.47 21.73
N ILE A 331 3.06 22.55 21.44
CA ILE A 331 3.92 23.69 21.73
C ILE A 331 4.61 24.05 20.43
N VAL A 332 4.50 25.31 20.03
CA VAL A 332 5.24 25.86 18.89
C VAL A 332 6.35 26.73 19.42
N PHE A 333 7.58 26.43 19.02
CA PHE A 333 8.75 27.22 19.35
C PHE A 333 9.59 27.48 18.11
N GLU A 334 10.22 28.64 18.08
CA GLU A 334 11.10 29.09 17.02
C GLU A 334 12.57 28.97 17.45
N VAL A 335 13.41 28.60 16.48
CA VAL A 335 14.85 28.41 16.65
C VAL A 335 15.59 29.20 15.59
N ASN A 336 16.52 30.05 16.01
CA ASN A 336 17.36 30.84 15.12
C ASN A 336 18.83 30.81 15.61
N PRO A 337 19.81 30.41 14.79
CA PRO A 337 19.69 29.91 13.42
C PRO A 337 19.01 28.54 13.34
N HIS A 338 18.60 28.14 12.13
CA HIS A 338 17.96 26.85 11.86
C HIS A 338 18.72 25.67 12.51
N PRO A 339 18.07 24.67 13.13
CA PRO A 339 18.75 23.59 13.85
C PRO A 339 19.83 22.86 13.04
N GLY A 340 19.59 22.60 11.76
CA GLY A 340 20.59 22.00 10.86
C GLY A 340 21.81 22.88 10.54
N LYS A 341 21.82 24.15 10.96
CA LYS A 341 22.97 25.06 10.87
C LYS A 341 23.73 25.17 12.18
N VAL A 342 23.22 24.59 13.27
CA VAL A 342 23.87 24.62 14.59
C VAL A 342 24.73 23.38 14.73
N SER A 343 26.05 23.56 14.67
CA SER A 343 26.99 22.45 14.86
C SER A 343 26.81 21.80 16.24
N GLY A 344 26.81 20.47 16.31
CA GLY A 344 26.73 19.70 17.56
C GLY A 344 25.34 19.62 18.21
N LEU A 345 24.31 20.27 17.67
CA LEU A 345 22.94 20.17 18.18
C LEU A 345 22.32 18.81 17.84
N ASP A 346 22.04 18.00 18.87
CA ASP A 346 21.38 16.70 18.72
C ASP A 346 19.87 16.81 18.99
N HIS A 347 19.48 17.42 20.11
CA HIS A 347 18.08 17.53 20.49
C HIS A 347 17.78 18.74 21.40
N PHE A 348 16.52 19.14 21.41
CA PHE A 348 15.92 20.02 22.40
C PHE A 348 15.19 19.20 23.44
N THR A 349 15.18 19.65 24.68
CA THR A 349 14.38 19.08 25.76
C THR A 349 13.29 20.07 26.13
N VAL A 350 12.04 19.62 26.04
CA VAL A 350 10.84 20.41 26.38
C VAL A 350 10.28 19.90 27.71
N GLN A 351 10.13 20.80 28.68
CA GLN A 351 9.76 20.50 30.06
C GLN A 351 8.61 21.39 30.53
N ILE A 352 7.74 20.85 31.38
CA ILE A 352 6.77 21.63 32.15
C ILE A 352 7.44 21.95 33.49
N VAL A 353 7.36 23.20 33.92
CA VAL A 353 7.96 23.67 35.17
C VAL A 353 6.89 24.33 36.02
N SER A 354 6.70 23.85 37.25
CA SER A 354 5.92 24.53 38.29
C SER A 354 6.66 25.80 38.70
N GLN A 355 5.92 26.91 38.83
CA GLN A 355 6.50 28.17 39.28
C GLN A 355 7.10 28.07 40.69
N ASN A 356 6.61 27.15 41.52
CA ASN A 356 7.02 26.99 42.91
C ASN A 356 7.99 25.82 43.13
N ASP A 357 7.82 24.69 42.41
CA ASP A 357 8.45 23.40 42.77
C ASP A 357 9.37 22.82 41.69
N GLY A 358 9.57 23.54 40.58
CA GLY A 358 10.51 23.14 39.53
C GLY A 358 9.92 22.17 38.48
N PRO A 359 10.75 21.40 37.74
CA PRO A 359 10.29 20.56 36.63
C PRO A 359 9.30 19.47 37.06
N VAL A 360 8.14 19.40 36.41
CA VAL A 360 7.05 18.46 36.71
C VAL A 360 6.95 17.40 35.62
N GLY A 361 6.97 16.12 36.02
CA GLY A 361 6.76 14.98 35.12
C GLY A 361 7.95 14.67 34.19
N LYS A 362 7.64 14.10 33.02
CA LYS A 362 8.66 13.66 32.03
C LYS A 362 8.90 14.73 30.97
N SER A 363 10.18 15.05 30.75
CA SER A 363 10.64 15.91 29.66
C SER A 363 10.61 15.19 28.30
N LYS A 364 10.24 15.89 27.23
CA LYS A 364 10.28 15.33 25.87
C LYS A 364 11.50 15.80 25.11
N LYS A 365 12.23 14.85 24.51
CA LYS A 365 13.32 15.13 23.57
C LYS A 365 12.77 15.35 22.16
N VAL A 366 13.17 16.43 21.51
CA VAL A 366 12.84 16.80 20.13
C VAL A 366 14.16 16.86 19.37
N LYS A 367 14.40 15.91 18.46
CA LYS A 367 15.62 15.92 17.66
C LYS A 367 15.73 17.20 16.83
N ALA A 368 16.96 17.66 16.61
CA ALA A 368 17.24 18.67 15.61
C ALA A 368 16.67 18.23 14.26
N TRP A 369 16.13 19.16 13.48
CA TRP A 369 15.46 18.86 12.22
C TRP A 369 16.16 19.49 11.02
N THR A 370 16.01 18.82 9.87
CA THR A 370 16.59 19.19 8.57
C THR A 370 15.66 19.97 7.62
N PRO A 371 14.31 19.88 7.66
CA PRO A 371 13.45 20.66 6.78
C PRO A 371 13.55 22.16 7.06
N ASN A 372 13.59 23.00 6.02
CA ASN A 372 13.80 24.47 6.08
C ASN A 372 12.65 25.22 6.79
N ARG A 373 12.56 25.07 8.12
CA ARG A 373 11.62 25.76 9.00
C ARG A 373 12.33 26.16 10.29
N LEU A 374 12.12 27.39 10.74
CA LEU A 374 12.64 27.85 12.04
C LEU A 374 11.71 27.44 13.18
N GLN A 375 10.42 27.23 12.88
CA GLN A 375 9.41 26.84 13.86
C GLN A 375 9.22 25.33 13.92
N CYS A 376 9.12 24.80 15.13
CA CYS A 376 8.80 23.41 15.39
C CYS A 376 7.59 23.30 16.30
N THR A 377 6.59 22.55 15.83
CA THR A 377 5.49 22.09 16.67
C THR A 377 5.87 20.75 17.27
N THR A 378 5.97 20.69 18.60
CA THR A 378 6.06 19.43 19.35
C THR A 378 4.84 19.26 20.25
N ASN A 379 4.76 18.14 20.95
CA ASN A 379 3.67 17.88 21.89
C ASN A 379 4.15 17.22 23.17
N LEU A 380 3.54 17.56 24.29
CA LEU A 380 3.64 16.80 25.53
C LEU A 380 2.37 15.96 25.66
N ALA A 381 2.52 14.65 25.79
CA ALA A 381 1.42 13.69 25.83
C ALA A 381 1.38 12.96 27.17
N LYS A 382 0.26 12.30 27.47
CA LYS A 382 0.01 11.59 28.74
C LYS A 382 0.00 12.52 29.95
N LEU A 383 -0.50 13.76 29.76
CA LEU A 383 -0.61 14.75 30.83
C LEU A 383 -1.47 14.24 32.00
N ASN A 384 -2.51 13.44 31.72
CA ASN A 384 -3.33 12.76 32.72
C ASN A 384 -2.59 11.73 33.60
N LYS A 385 -1.37 11.32 33.25
CA LYS A 385 -0.55 10.38 34.05
C LYS A 385 0.51 11.11 34.89
N ILE A 386 0.56 12.43 34.82
CA ILE A 386 1.47 13.25 35.61
C ILE A 386 0.68 13.78 36.80
N GLU A 387 1.22 13.59 38.00
CA GLU A 387 0.67 14.23 39.20
C GLU A 387 1.01 15.73 39.13
N PHE A 388 0.01 16.53 38.82
CA PHE A 388 0.11 17.99 38.81
C PHE A 388 -0.38 18.55 40.14
N GLU A 389 0.36 19.51 40.67
CA GLU A 389 -0.14 20.41 41.69
C GLU A 389 -0.96 21.51 41.04
N GLU A 390 -1.98 21.99 41.73
CA GLU A 390 -2.79 23.11 41.23
C GLU A 390 -1.96 24.41 41.29
N GLY A 391 -1.94 25.17 40.19
CA GLY A 391 -1.26 26.45 40.15
C GLY A 391 -0.61 26.79 38.80
N TRP A 392 0.22 27.82 38.82
CA TRP A 392 0.88 28.36 37.62
C TRP A 392 2.08 27.53 37.18
N HIS A 393 2.08 27.19 35.89
CA HIS A 393 3.12 26.42 35.23
C HIS A 393 3.55 27.12 33.94
N PHE A 394 4.74 26.81 33.44
CA PHE A 394 5.22 27.28 32.14
C PHE A 394 6.05 26.19 31.44
N ILE A 395 6.26 26.35 30.13
CA ILE A 395 7.11 25.47 29.33
C ILE A 395 8.51 26.04 29.24
N ARG A 396 9.51 25.18 29.42
CA ARG A 396 10.93 25.52 29.21
C ARG A 396 11.53 24.62 28.13
N ILE A 397 12.30 25.22 27.22
CA ILE A 397 13.01 24.52 26.14
C ILE A 397 14.52 24.71 26.27
N LEU A 398 15.29 23.63 26.23
CA LEU A 398 16.76 23.64 26.38
C LEU A 398 17.44 22.81 25.27
N PRO A 399 18.50 23.32 24.61
CA PRO A 399 19.24 22.59 23.57
C PRO A 399 20.40 21.75 24.12
N TRP A 400 20.68 20.59 23.51
CA TRP A 400 21.67 19.60 23.97
C TRP A 400 22.49 19.01 22.82
N THR A 401 23.73 18.66 23.12
CA THR A 401 24.61 17.85 22.26
C THR A 401 24.34 16.35 22.41
N ALA A 402 24.90 15.54 21.51
CA ALA A 402 24.81 14.07 21.57
C ALA A 402 25.47 13.51 22.85
N ASP A 403 26.51 14.17 23.36
CA ASP A 403 27.22 13.81 24.59
C ASP A 403 26.49 14.25 25.87
N GLY A 404 25.37 14.97 25.74
CA GLY A 404 24.55 15.44 26.86
C GLY A 404 24.99 16.79 27.45
N ASP A 405 25.82 17.54 26.74
CA ASP A 405 26.23 18.88 27.15
C ASP A 405 25.20 19.93 26.68
N PRO A 406 24.88 20.95 27.51
CA PRO A 406 23.96 22.01 27.12
C PRO A 406 24.61 22.96 26.10
N ILE A 407 23.87 23.33 25.06
CA ILE A 407 24.33 24.32 24.07
C ILE A 407 24.05 25.74 24.60
N PRO A 408 24.99 26.69 24.51
CA PRO A 408 24.79 28.06 25.00
C PRO A 408 23.62 28.78 24.29
N LEU A 409 22.71 29.33 25.09
CA LEU A 409 21.64 30.22 24.62
C LEU A 409 22.13 31.67 24.56
N GLU A 410 21.72 32.40 23.53
CA GLU A 410 22.02 33.83 23.44
C GLU A 410 21.13 34.61 24.44
N SER A 411 21.76 35.29 25.41
CA SER A 411 21.03 36.07 26.42
C SER A 411 20.64 37.43 25.86
N ASP A 412 19.35 37.80 25.96
CA ASP A 412 18.91 39.18 25.79
C ASP A 412 19.62 40.06 26.82
N SER A 413 20.59 40.83 26.35
CA SER A 413 21.39 41.72 27.19
C SER A 413 20.57 42.95 27.59
N GLY A 414 19.77 42.82 28.64
CA GLY A 414 19.07 43.95 29.25
C GLY A 414 18.13 43.57 30.40
N SER A 415 18.57 43.79 31.64
CA SER A 415 17.83 43.71 32.92
C SER A 415 17.53 42.31 33.47
N GLU A 416 17.84 42.10 34.75
CA GLU A 416 17.55 40.88 35.54
C GLU A 416 16.05 40.59 35.74
N SER A 417 15.16 41.27 35.01
CA SER A 417 13.71 41.09 35.04
C SER A 417 13.08 40.88 33.65
N ALA A 418 13.87 40.71 32.58
CA ALA A 418 13.35 40.47 31.24
C ALA A 418 12.98 38.98 31.05
N LYS A 419 11.78 38.76 30.48
CA LYS A 419 11.20 37.46 30.15
C LYS A 419 12.21 36.59 29.37
N ARG A 420 12.44 35.37 29.83
CA ARG A 420 13.34 34.42 29.16
C ARG A 420 12.63 33.90 27.90
N SER A 421 13.18 34.18 26.71
CA SER A 421 12.56 33.82 25.43
C SER A 421 12.33 32.31 25.27
N TYR A 422 13.15 31.47 25.92
CA TYR A 422 13.03 30.01 25.93
C TYR A 422 11.97 29.47 26.92
N GLU A 423 11.19 30.35 27.56
CA GLU A 423 10.08 30.03 28.45
C GLU A 423 8.74 30.56 27.88
N SER A 424 7.65 29.78 28.00
CA SER A 424 6.31 30.20 27.57
C SER A 424 5.70 31.24 28.51
N GLU A 425 4.60 31.88 28.09
CA GLU A 425 3.70 32.51 29.04
C GLU A 425 3.19 31.47 30.07
N PRO A 426 2.97 31.88 31.35
CA PRO A 426 2.40 30.99 32.35
C PRO A 426 0.96 30.59 31.99
N PHE A 427 0.62 29.33 32.25
CA PHE A 427 -0.74 28.80 32.18
C PHE A 427 -1.11 28.16 33.52
N TYR A 428 -2.40 28.16 33.85
CA TYR A 428 -2.90 27.60 35.10
C TYR A 428 -3.24 26.12 34.93
N VAL A 429 -2.76 25.26 35.82
CA VAL A 429 -3.14 23.84 35.85
C VAL A 429 -4.22 23.65 36.90
N LEU A 430 -5.38 23.12 36.49
CA LEU A 430 -6.53 22.86 37.36
C LEU A 430 -6.84 21.35 37.37
N PRO A 431 -6.28 20.58 38.32
CA PRO A 431 -6.57 19.16 38.48
C PRO A 431 -8.02 18.95 38.95
N GLY A 432 -8.94 18.69 38.00
CA GLY A 432 -10.35 18.37 38.29
C GLY A 432 -11.41 19.32 37.70
N GLY A 433 -11.01 20.36 36.95
CA GLY A 433 -11.93 21.20 36.18
C GLY A 433 -12.46 20.52 34.91
N ASN A 434 -13.34 21.20 34.15
CA ASN A 434 -13.85 20.74 32.86
C ASN A 434 -13.91 21.90 31.85
N ILE A 435 -13.41 21.71 30.62
CA ILE A 435 -13.51 22.72 29.53
C ILE A 435 -14.08 22.06 28.27
N GLU A 436 -15.12 22.66 27.66
CA GLU A 436 -15.69 22.22 26.38
C GLU A 436 -15.00 22.93 25.19
N GLU A 437 -14.24 22.19 24.37
CA GLU A 437 -13.59 22.71 23.15
C GLU A 437 -13.68 21.69 21.99
N GLU A 438 -14.02 22.15 20.77
CA GLU A 438 -13.89 21.35 19.54
C GLU A 438 -12.41 21.30 19.11
N PRO A 439 -11.79 20.11 18.92
CA PRO A 439 -10.38 20.04 18.60
C PRO A 439 -10.08 20.56 17.18
N PRO A 440 -8.99 21.31 16.96
CA PRO A 440 -8.55 21.67 15.62
C PRO A 440 -8.07 20.42 14.84
N GLN A 441 -8.84 20.00 13.83
CA GLN A 441 -8.50 18.86 12.97
C GLN A 441 -7.72 19.30 11.72
N ARG A 442 -6.48 18.83 11.58
CA ARG A 442 -5.66 19.09 10.37
C ARG A 442 -6.17 18.36 9.12
N ALA A 443 -6.80 17.21 9.29
CA ALA A 443 -7.44 16.43 8.24
C ALA A 443 -8.73 15.82 8.80
N ILE A 444 -9.84 15.99 8.07
CA ILE A 444 -11.14 15.47 8.46
C ILE A 444 -11.28 14.07 7.85
N PRO A 445 -11.48 13.00 8.66
CA PRO A 445 -11.62 11.65 8.16
C PRO A 445 -12.89 11.49 7.29
N ILE A 446 -12.86 10.53 6.38
CA ILE A 446 -13.96 10.18 5.48
C ILE A 446 -14.58 8.86 5.93
N GLU A 447 -15.91 8.82 6.07
CA GLU A 447 -16.68 7.64 6.46
C GLU A 447 -17.91 7.43 5.56
N GLN A 448 -18.50 6.23 5.61
CA GLN A 448 -19.64 5.86 4.76
C GLN A 448 -20.99 6.41 5.25
N SER A 449 -21.15 6.58 6.56
CA SER A 449 -22.35 7.16 7.18
C SER A 449 -22.08 7.63 8.61
N LEU A 450 -23.08 8.29 9.22
CA LEU A 450 -23.04 8.73 10.61
C LEU A 450 -22.75 7.57 11.58
N GLU A 451 -23.43 6.44 11.41
CA GLU A 451 -23.28 5.28 12.30
C GLU A 451 -21.96 4.53 12.06
N HIS A 452 -21.43 4.48 10.82
CA HIS A 452 -20.07 3.96 10.58
C HIS A 452 -19.01 4.79 11.31
N ALA A 453 -19.13 6.13 11.24
CA ALA A 453 -18.27 7.04 11.96
C ALA A 453 -18.36 6.83 13.48
N ARG A 454 -19.59 6.74 14.01
CA ARG A 454 -19.83 6.48 15.43
C ARG A 454 -19.19 5.18 15.89
N PHE A 455 -19.43 4.07 15.19
CA PHE A 455 -18.85 2.77 15.56
C PHE A 455 -17.32 2.77 15.52
N ARG A 456 -16.72 3.40 14.51
CA ARG A 456 -15.26 3.51 14.43
C ARG A 456 -14.70 4.30 15.61
N LEU A 457 -15.33 5.41 15.97
CA LEU A 457 -14.94 6.23 17.13
C LEU A 457 -15.12 5.46 18.45
N GLN A 458 -16.25 4.77 18.64
CA GLN A 458 -16.51 3.96 19.83
C GLN A 458 -15.52 2.79 19.99
N LEU A 459 -15.19 2.09 18.91
CA LEU A 459 -14.17 1.03 18.91
C LEU A 459 -12.76 1.58 19.16
N THR A 460 -12.49 2.83 18.75
CA THR A 460 -11.23 3.51 19.05
C THR A 460 -11.17 3.92 20.52
N ALA A 461 -12.26 4.49 21.06
CA ALA A 461 -12.41 4.82 22.47
C ALA A 461 -12.21 3.59 23.38
N LEU A 462 -12.79 2.44 23.01
CA LEU A 462 -12.59 1.17 23.73
C LEU A 462 -11.12 0.72 23.74
N GLY A 463 -10.41 0.90 22.61
CA GLY A 463 -8.97 0.62 22.52
C GLY A 463 -8.13 1.54 23.41
N ASP A 464 -8.57 2.79 23.58
CA ASP A 464 -7.94 3.82 24.41
C ASP A 464 -8.41 3.81 25.88
N GLU A 465 -9.16 2.78 26.29
CA GLU A 465 -9.72 2.61 27.64
C GLU A 465 -10.67 3.75 28.07
N ARG A 466 -11.37 4.36 27.11
CA ARG A 466 -12.42 5.36 27.34
C ARG A 466 -13.81 4.71 27.26
N ASP A 467 -14.80 5.36 27.86
CA ASP A 467 -16.18 4.90 27.75
C ASP A 467 -16.72 5.19 26.33
N PRO A 468 -17.12 4.18 25.54
CA PRO A 468 -17.73 4.40 24.23
C PRO A 468 -19.04 5.21 24.27
N GLU A 469 -19.69 5.34 25.43
CA GLU A 469 -20.89 6.18 25.58
C GLU A 469 -20.57 7.69 25.61
N GLU A 470 -19.30 8.08 25.80
CA GLU A 470 -18.87 9.49 25.66
C GLU A 470 -18.94 9.98 24.20
N ILE A 471 -18.98 9.06 23.23
CA ILE A 471 -19.06 9.38 21.80
C ILE A 471 -20.49 9.80 21.44
N ALA A 472 -20.76 11.09 21.54
CA ALA A 472 -22.04 11.71 21.24
C ALA A 472 -22.00 12.51 19.93
N ILE A 473 -23.12 12.50 19.21
CA ILE A 473 -23.30 13.29 17.98
C ILE A 473 -23.65 14.72 18.40
N SER A 474 -22.78 15.69 18.10
CA SER A 474 -23.03 17.11 18.40
C SER A 474 -23.72 17.86 17.27
N GLY A 475 -23.62 17.38 16.02
CA GLY A 475 -24.30 18.00 14.89
C GLY A 475 -24.11 17.24 13.59
N VAL A 476 -25.11 17.34 12.69
CA VAL A 476 -25.06 16.76 11.35
C VAL A 476 -25.63 17.79 10.37
N ALA A 477 -24.84 18.21 9.40
CA ALA A 477 -25.24 19.22 8.42
C ALA A 477 -24.53 19.04 7.09
N TRP A 478 -25.16 19.51 6.00
CA TRP A 478 -24.51 19.58 4.69
C TRP A 478 -23.38 20.61 4.73
N ALA A 479 -22.21 20.26 4.18
CA ALA A 479 -21.11 21.21 4.10
C ALA A 479 -21.50 22.41 3.22
N GLU A 480 -21.34 23.63 3.73
CA GLU A 480 -21.61 24.84 2.96
C GLU A 480 -20.63 24.90 1.78
N GLY A 481 -21.17 24.81 0.56
CA GLY A 481 -20.38 24.79 -0.66
C GLY A 481 -19.56 26.06 -0.83
N GLY A 482 -18.25 25.97 -0.58
CA GLY A 482 -17.30 26.90 -1.15
C GLY A 482 -17.54 26.94 -2.66
N ARG A 483 -17.82 28.13 -3.21
CA ARG A 483 -18.17 28.39 -4.61
C ARG A 483 -17.08 27.93 -5.59
N SER A 484 -16.91 26.63 -5.77
CA SER A 484 -16.11 26.04 -6.83
C SER A 484 -17.01 25.87 -8.05
N LYS A 485 -16.66 26.55 -9.14
CA LYS A 485 -17.41 26.62 -10.41
C LYS A 485 -17.46 25.29 -11.21
N LYS A 486 -17.03 24.16 -10.63
CA LYS A 486 -17.25 22.83 -11.22
C LYS A 486 -18.39 22.15 -10.48
N VAL A 487 -19.41 21.74 -11.21
CA VAL A 487 -20.53 20.92 -10.69
C VAL A 487 -19.93 19.60 -10.20
N SER A 488 -19.59 19.54 -8.91
CA SER A 488 -19.14 18.29 -8.29
C SER A 488 -20.28 17.28 -8.39
N ARG A 489 -19.97 16.06 -8.89
CA ARG A 489 -20.92 14.92 -8.89
C ARG A 489 -21.13 14.37 -7.47
N GLN A 490 -20.31 14.80 -6.51
CA GLN A 490 -20.39 14.44 -5.09
C GLN A 490 -20.74 15.63 -4.20
N GLU A 491 -21.53 15.37 -3.15
CA GLU A 491 -21.81 16.30 -2.06
C GLU A 491 -21.30 15.72 -0.74
N ILE A 492 -21.01 16.58 0.24
CA ILE A 492 -20.42 16.18 1.52
C ILE A 492 -21.40 16.50 2.65
N LEU A 493 -21.73 15.46 3.43
CA LEU A 493 -22.40 15.61 4.71
C LEU A 493 -21.32 15.63 5.82
N LEU A 494 -21.39 16.61 6.73
CA LEU A 494 -20.48 16.76 7.85
C LEU A 494 -21.16 16.28 9.14
N ALA A 495 -20.58 15.26 9.78
CA ALA A 495 -21.00 14.79 11.09
C ALA A 495 -19.98 15.23 12.15
N LYS A 496 -20.45 15.81 13.25
CA LYS A 496 -19.64 16.29 14.37
C LYS A 496 -19.87 15.43 15.61
N PHE A 497 -18.78 15.12 16.32
CA PHE A 497 -18.75 14.28 17.51
C PHE A 497 -18.09 14.98 18.71
N GLY A 498 -18.36 16.28 18.88
CA GLY A 498 -17.80 17.09 19.97
C GLY A 498 -16.27 17.02 20.04
N ARG A 499 -15.75 16.46 21.15
CA ARG A 499 -14.30 16.29 21.42
C ARG A 499 -13.57 15.37 20.44
N GLU A 500 -14.27 14.55 19.66
CA GLU A 500 -13.65 13.71 18.62
C GLU A 500 -13.49 14.46 17.28
N GLY A 501 -14.09 15.64 17.16
CA GLY A 501 -14.10 16.48 15.97
C GLY A 501 -15.12 16.04 14.92
N ALA A 502 -14.90 16.46 13.67
CA ALA A 502 -15.80 16.21 12.55
C ALA A 502 -15.36 15.04 11.67
N VAL A 503 -16.30 14.55 10.86
CA VAL A 503 -16.14 13.48 9.87
C VAL A 503 -16.91 13.87 8.60
N GLN A 504 -16.32 13.61 7.43
CA GLN A 504 -16.96 13.81 6.13
C GLN A 504 -17.60 12.53 5.62
N ILE A 505 -18.81 12.63 5.10
CA ILE A 505 -19.54 11.55 4.46
C ILE A 505 -19.83 11.98 3.02
N PRO A 506 -19.03 11.53 2.03
CA PRO A 506 -19.21 11.86 0.63
C PRO A 506 -20.35 11.05 0.02
N LEU A 507 -21.15 11.71 -0.81
CA LEU A 507 -22.43 11.20 -1.30
C LEU A 507 -22.60 11.52 -2.79
N SER A 508 -23.20 10.58 -3.54
CA SER A 508 -23.67 10.91 -4.89
C SER A 508 -24.77 11.96 -4.81
N ARG A 509 -24.59 13.04 -5.56
CA ARG A 509 -25.60 14.10 -5.68
C ARG A 509 -26.93 13.56 -6.21
N MET A 510 -26.88 12.64 -7.17
CA MET A 510 -28.07 12.05 -7.77
C MET A 510 -28.79 11.16 -6.76
N LEU A 511 -28.09 10.26 -6.07
CA LEU A 511 -28.73 9.41 -5.04
C LEU A 511 -29.33 10.24 -3.91
N LYS A 512 -28.62 11.27 -3.42
CA LYS A 512 -29.18 12.24 -2.46
C LYS A 512 -30.49 12.84 -2.98
N THR A 513 -30.48 13.33 -4.22
CA THR A 513 -31.67 13.98 -4.82
C THR A 513 -32.84 13.00 -4.95
N ILE A 514 -32.57 11.77 -5.34
CA ILE A 514 -33.58 10.69 -5.42
C ILE A 514 -34.17 10.43 -4.03
N GLU A 515 -33.31 10.24 -3.02
CA GLU A 515 -33.76 9.94 -1.66
C GLU A 515 -34.58 11.08 -1.06
N GLN A 516 -34.14 12.32 -1.22
CA GLN A 516 -34.88 13.51 -0.77
C GLN A 516 -36.24 13.64 -1.44
N ARG A 517 -36.40 13.24 -2.71
CA ARG A 517 -37.71 13.20 -3.38
C ARG A 517 -38.60 12.12 -2.79
N ILE A 518 -38.08 10.91 -2.58
CA ILE A 518 -38.83 9.83 -1.93
C ILE A 518 -39.31 10.27 -0.55
N LEU A 519 -38.42 10.89 0.24
CA LEU A 519 -38.72 11.41 1.58
C LEU A 519 -39.74 12.56 1.57
N ALA A 520 -39.74 13.40 0.53
CA ALA A 520 -40.68 14.50 0.37
C ALA A 520 -42.11 14.04 0.04
N GLU A 521 -42.26 12.82 -0.50
CA GLU A 521 -43.55 12.25 -0.93
C GLU A 521 -43.93 11.00 -0.13
N PRO A 522 -44.26 11.12 1.18
CA PRO A 522 -44.60 9.99 2.04
C PRO A 522 -45.83 9.19 1.55
N LYS A 523 -46.67 9.77 0.69
CA LYS A 523 -47.88 9.14 0.13
C LYS A 523 -47.66 8.45 -1.22
N HIS A 524 -46.47 8.56 -1.79
CA HIS A 524 -46.08 7.91 -3.05
C HIS A 524 -45.00 6.85 -2.78
N PRO A 525 -45.39 5.64 -2.38
CA PRO A 525 -44.44 4.62 -1.93
C PRO A 525 -43.83 3.81 -3.09
N SER A 526 -44.38 3.84 -4.31
CA SER A 526 -43.87 3.05 -5.44
C SER A 526 -44.27 3.63 -6.79
N GLY A 527 -43.55 3.24 -7.86
CA GLY A 527 -43.76 3.75 -9.22
C GLY A 527 -42.72 4.76 -9.67
N TRP A 528 -41.52 4.72 -9.07
CA TRP A 528 -40.40 5.57 -9.45
C TRP A 528 -39.71 5.01 -10.69
N ARG A 529 -39.48 5.87 -11.69
CA ARG A 529 -38.76 5.54 -12.92
C ARG A 529 -37.66 6.53 -13.22
N MET A 530 -36.50 6.03 -13.65
CA MET A 530 -35.36 6.85 -14.04
C MET A 530 -34.85 6.43 -15.41
N GLN A 531 -34.47 7.41 -16.23
CA GLN A 531 -33.75 7.18 -17.48
C GLN A 531 -32.28 7.54 -17.28
N ILE A 532 -31.40 6.68 -17.77
CA ILE A 532 -29.98 6.99 -17.92
C ILE A 532 -29.67 6.91 -19.41
N ASN A 533 -29.25 8.03 -19.97
CA ASN A 533 -28.85 8.11 -21.37
C ASN A 533 -27.35 8.33 -21.42
N LEU A 534 -26.61 7.32 -21.91
CA LEU A 534 -25.14 7.31 -21.87
C LEU A 534 -24.63 7.44 -20.42
N ASP A 535 -23.97 8.55 -20.10
CA ASP A 535 -23.42 8.85 -18.77
C ASP A 535 -24.29 9.81 -17.95
N THR A 536 -25.47 10.18 -18.46
CA THR A 536 -26.32 11.20 -17.86
C THR A 536 -27.58 10.58 -17.27
N ALA A 537 -27.67 10.61 -15.94
CA ALA A 537 -28.87 10.22 -15.21
C ALA A 537 -29.87 11.39 -15.13
N GLU A 538 -31.11 11.14 -15.52
CA GLU A 538 -32.22 12.07 -15.32
C GLU A 538 -32.83 11.90 -13.92
N PRO A 539 -33.37 12.96 -13.30
CA PRO A 539 -34.09 12.81 -12.04
C PRO A 539 -35.28 11.85 -12.19
N PRO A 540 -35.61 11.06 -11.15
CA PRO A 540 -36.68 10.08 -11.24
C PRO A 540 -38.03 10.77 -11.44
N SER A 541 -38.86 10.14 -12.26
CA SER A 541 -40.24 10.49 -12.54
C SER A 541 -41.19 9.55 -11.81
N GLU A 542 -42.37 10.04 -11.49
CA GLU A 542 -43.42 9.29 -10.85
C GLU A 542 -44.40 8.74 -11.89
N VAL A 543 -44.67 7.44 -11.79
CA VAL A 543 -45.78 6.79 -12.48
C VAL A 543 -46.90 6.60 -11.47
N GLY A 544 -48.12 7.02 -11.84
CA GLY A 544 -49.29 6.79 -11.02
C GLY A 544 -49.61 5.30 -10.91
N LEU A 545 -49.22 4.66 -9.81
CA LEU A 545 -49.61 3.30 -9.48
C LEU A 545 -50.84 3.30 -8.58
N THR A 546 -51.78 2.39 -8.86
CA THR A 546 -52.95 2.19 -8.01
C THR A 546 -52.55 1.46 -6.74
N LEU A 547 -52.71 2.11 -5.59
CA LEU A 547 -52.51 1.52 -4.27
C LEU A 547 -53.82 0.94 -3.72
N PRO A 548 -53.78 -0.16 -2.94
CA PRO A 548 -54.96 -0.69 -2.27
C PRO A 548 -55.54 0.30 -1.26
N SER A 549 -56.83 0.59 -1.37
CA SER A 549 -57.56 1.38 -0.37
C SER A 549 -57.96 0.48 0.81
N SER A 550 -57.06 0.32 1.79
CA SER A 550 -57.28 -0.51 2.98
C SER A 550 -56.79 0.16 4.26
N ALA A 551 -57.31 -0.26 5.42
CA ALA A 551 -56.84 0.22 6.72
C ALA A 551 -55.36 -0.10 6.97
N ALA A 552 -54.89 -1.25 6.49
CA ALA A 552 -53.47 -1.63 6.55
C ALA A 552 -52.59 -0.69 5.72
N MET A 553 -53.03 -0.31 4.51
CA MET A 553 -52.31 0.67 3.69
C MET A 553 -52.28 2.05 4.35
N ALA A 554 -53.40 2.51 4.92
CA ALA A 554 -53.44 3.78 5.64
C ALA A 554 -52.48 3.81 6.84
N SER A 555 -52.40 2.70 7.59
CA SER A 555 -51.47 2.56 8.73
C SER A 555 -50.02 2.56 8.28
N PHE A 556 -49.71 1.88 7.17
CA PHE A 556 -48.38 1.89 6.56
C PHE A 556 -47.95 3.30 6.13
N LEU A 557 -48.82 4.03 5.43
CA LEU A 557 -48.51 5.39 5.00
C LEU A 557 -48.33 6.36 6.18
N ALA A 558 -49.08 6.18 7.27
CA ALA A 558 -48.93 6.99 8.47
C ALA A 558 -47.56 6.77 9.16
N ALA A 559 -47.14 5.51 9.36
CA ALA A 559 -45.83 5.22 9.93
C ALA A 559 -44.68 5.66 8.99
N ARG A 560 -44.89 5.57 7.66
CA ARG A 560 -43.95 6.09 6.67
C ARG A 560 -43.77 7.60 6.81
N GLU A 561 -44.86 8.35 6.94
CA GLU A 561 -44.84 9.80 7.12
C GLU A 561 -44.10 10.22 8.40
N GLU A 562 -44.31 9.50 9.50
CA GLU A 562 -43.61 9.72 10.77
C GLU A 562 -42.10 9.48 10.69
N LEU A 563 -41.69 8.33 10.15
CA LEU A 563 -40.27 8.03 9.95
C LEU A 563 -39.62 9.05 9.01
N PHE A 564 -40.28 9.40 7.90
CA PHE A 564 -39.72 10.31 6.89
C PHE A 564 -39.55 11.73 7.42
N ALA A 565 -40.50 12.21 8.24
CA ALA A 565 -40.36 13.49 8.93
C ALA A 565 -39.13 13.48 9.87
N THR A 566 -38.93 12.38 10.60
CA THR A 566 -37.78 12.18 11.49
C THR A 566 -36.46 12.18 10.72
N VAL A 567 -36.42 11.52 9.56
CA VAL A 567 -35.23 11.49 8.70
C VAL A 567 -34.89 12.87 8.16
N ARG A 568 -35.86 13.61 7.64
CA ARG A 568 -35.61 14.92 7.00
C ARG A 568 -35.08 15.97 7.98
N LYS A 569 -35.43 15.87 9.28
CA LYS A 569 -35.15 16.89 10.31
C LYS A 569 -35.50 18.30 9.82
N ASP A 570 -36.74 18.45 9.33
CA ASP A 570 -37.31 19.67 8.76
C ASP A 570 -36.41 20.33 7.71
N THR A 571 -35.82 21.49 8.02
CA THR A 571 -35.05 22.31 7.07
C THR A 571 -33.70 21.74 6.69
N ALA A 572 -33.20 20.74 7.44
CA ALA A 572 -31.90 20.13 7.16
C ALA A 572 -31.92 19.22 5.93
N GLU A 573 -33.11 18.72 5.54
CA GLU A 573 -33.33 17.79 4.42
C GLU A 573 -32.29 16.65 4.42
N LEU A 574 -32.10 16.01 5.58
CA LEU A 574 -31.17 14.89 5.71
C LEU A 574 -31.71 13.63 5.01
N ILE A 575 -30.82 12.67 4.84
CA ILE A 575 -31.05 11.35 4.25
C ILE A 575 -30.66 10.25 5.25
N MET A 576 -30.97 8.99 4.95
CA MET A 576 -30.74 7.84 5.83
C MET A 576 -29.27 7.69 6.26
N GLN A 577 -28.30 8.09 5.43
CA GLN A 577 -26.86 8.09 5.78
C GLN A 577 -26.49 9.08 6.89
N GLY A 578 -27.31 10.12 7.12
CA GLY A 578 -27.18 11.10 8.19
C GLY A 578 -28.12 10.87 9.38
N LEU A 579 -28.87 9.77 9.38
CA LEU A 579 -29.79 9.39 10.46
C LEU A 579 -29.04 8.70 11.59
N SER A 580 -29.42 8.97 12.85
CA SER A 580 -29.03 8.08 13.95
C SER A 580 -30.11 7.02 14.15
N PHE A 581 -29.82 5.80 13.71
CA PHE A 581 -30.75 4.68 13.84
C PHE A 581 -30.93 4.24 15.30
N ARG A 582 -29.95 4.53 16.17
CA ARG A 582 -30.06 4.29 17.62
C ARG A 582 -31.19 5.12 18.22
N ASP A 583 -31.32 6.38 17.80
CA ASP A 583 -32.30 7.30 18.37
C ASP A 583 -33.69 7.12 17.74
N THR A 584 -33.76 6.49 16.56
CA THR A 584 -35.00 6.27 15.79
C THR A 584 -35.40 4.80 15.68
N GLU A 585 -34.94 3.97 16.62
CA GLU A 585 -35.20 2.51 16.61
C GLU A 585 -36.71 2.23 16.63
N THR A 586 -37.46 2.95 17.46
CA THR A 586 -38.91 2.76 17.64
C THR A 586 -39.68 3.01 16.35
N GLU A 587 -39.37 4.11 15.65
CA GLU A 587 -39.99 4.53 14.40
C GLU A 587 -39.64 3.55 13.27
N CYS A 588 -38.38 3.10 13.19
CA CYS A 588 -37.96 2.09 12.23
C CYS A 588 -38.70 0.75 12.42
N LEU A 589 -38.85 0.31 13.67
CA LEU A 589 -39.59 -0.93 13.99
C LEU A 589 -41.08 -0.80 13.67
N ALA A 590 -41.71 0.31 14.07
CA ALA A 590 -43.11 0.57 13.78
C ALA A 590 -43.37 0.58 12.27
N TYR A 591 -42.51 1.25 11.50
CA TYR A 591 -42.60 1.30 10.03
C TYR A 591 -42.51 -0.09 9.39
N ALA A 592 -41.57 -0.92 9.83
CA ALA A 592 -41.39 -2.26 9.28
C ALA A 592 -42.51 -3.23 9.70
N ASP A 593 -43.04 -3.10 10.91
CA ASP A 593 -44.13 -3.94 11.43
C ASP A 593 -45.44 -3.70 10.66
N VAL A 594 -45.83 -2.43 10.46
CA VAL A 594 -47.04 -2.13 9.67
C VAL A 594 -46.89 -2.51 8.21
N TYR A 595 -45.67 -2.49 7.66
CA TYR A 595 -45.38 -2.99 6.32
C TYR A 595 -45.53 -4.51 6.23
N LEU A 596 -45.03 -5.26 7.23
CA LEU A 596 -45.22 -6.70 7.33
C LEU A 596 -46.71 -7.07 7.38
N ASP A 597 -47.50 -6.33 8.17
CA ASP A 597 -48.94 -6.53 8.26
C ASP A 597 -49.67 -6.23 6.95
N LEU A 598 -49.26 -5.19 6.23
CA LEU A 598 -49.79 -4.90 4.89
C LEU A 598 -49.51 -6.06 3.91
N VAL A 599 -48.27 -6.55 3.86
CA VAL A 599 -47.86 -7.66 2.99
C VAL A 599 -48.64 -8.94 3.33
N ARG A 600 -48.72 -9.30 4.62
CA ARG A 600 -49.50 -10.46 5.09
C ARG A 600 -50.97 -10.38 4.71
N ASN A 601 -51.58 -9.20 4.86
CA ASN A 601 -52.97 -8.99 4.51
C ASN A 601 -53.21 -9.18 3.00
N LEU A 602 -52.33 -8.65 2.15
CA LEU A 602 -52.43 -8.80 0.70
C LEU A 602 -52.19 -10.25 0.23
N ILE A 603 -51.21 -10.95 0.81
CA ILE A 603 -51.01 -12.39 0.57
C ILE A 603 -52.28 -13.17 0.90
N ARG A 604 -52.84 -12.97 2.10
CA ARG A 604 -54.06 -13.66 2.54
C ARG A 604 -55.25 -13.38 1.63
N GLN A 605 -55.42 -12.14 1.19
CA GLN A 605 -56.48 -11.76 0.24
C GLN A 605 -56.30 -12.45 -1.12
N ALA A 606 -55.08 -12.48 -1.66
CA ALA A 606 -54.78 -13.16 -2.91
C ALA A 606 -54.98 -14.70 -2.82
N GLU A 607 -54.63 -15.31 -1.69
CA GLU A 607 -54.78 -16.74 -1.43
C GLU A 607 -56.26 -17.16 -1.35
N THR A 608 -57.09 -16.36 -0.69
CA THR A 608 -58.52 -16.67 -0.44
C THR A 608 -59.47 -16.31 -1.59
N THR A 609 -59.03 -15.51 -2.55
CA THR A 609 -59.81 -15.10 -3.72
C THR A 609 -59.42 -15.90 -4.98
N SER A 610 -60.20 -15.77 -6.05
CA SER A 610 -59.95 -16.45 -7.34
C SER A 610 -60.30 -15.56 -8.54
N GLY A 611 -59.87 -15.96 -9.75
CA GLY A 611 -60.18 -15.21 -10.97
C GLY A 611 -59.61 -13.79 -10.97
N ALA A 612 -60.41 -12.82 -11.43
CA ALA A 612 -60.00 -11.42 -11.58
C ALA A 612 -59.65 -10.74 -10.24
N GLU A 613 -60.35 -11.09 -9.14
CA GLU A 613 -60.08 -10.53 -7.82
C GLU A 613 -58.69 -10.92 -7.32
N ARG A 614 -58.29 -12.19 -7.50
CA ARG A 614 -56.93 -12.64 -7.18
C ARG A 614 -55.89 -11.83 -7.94
N GLN A 615 -56.10 -11.60 -9.24
CA GLN A 615 -55.18 -10.83 -10.06
C GLN A 615 -55.08 -9.38 -9.59
N GLN A 616 -56.18 -8.77 -9.14
CA GLN A 616 -56.17 -7.44 -8.54
C GLN A 616 -55.36 -7.39 -7.24
N HIS A 617 -55.50 -8.40 -6.37
CA HIS A 617 -54.71 -8.49 -5.14
C HIS A 617 -53.22 -8.75 -5.41
N LEU A 618 -52.88 -9.60 -6.38
CA LEU A 618 -51.49 -9.82 -6.82
C LEU A 618 -50.87 -8.56 -7.43
N GLN A 619 -51.66 -7.79 -8.19
CA GLN A 619 -51.24 -6.51 -8.74
C GLN A 619 -50.98 -5.48 -7.63
N ALA A 620 -51.83 -5.41 -6.60
CA ALA A 620 -51.61 -4.57 -5.44
C ALA A 620 -50.37 -5.02 -4.65
N LEU A 621 -50.19 -6.32 -4.46
CA LEU A 621 -49.01 -6.90 -3.80
C LEU A 621 -47.74 -6.54 -4.57
N ARG A 622 -47.74 -6.66 -5.91
CA ARG A 622 -46.63 -6.26 -6.78
C ARG A 622 -46.22 -4.81 -6.55
N ASN A 623 -47.19 -3.89 -6.51
CA ASN A 623 -46.93 -2.47 -6.28
C ASN A 623 -46.37 -2.19 -4.87
N VAL A 624 -46.77 -2.98 -3.87
CA VAL A 624 -46.28 -2.91 -2.48
C VAL A 624 -44.89 -3.54 -2.31
N LEU A 625 -44.53 -4.52 -3.13
CA LEU A 625 -43.20 -5.12 -3.14
C LEU A 625 -42.17 -4.23 -3.85
N ALA A 626 -42.60 -3.33 -4.72
CA ALA A 626 -41.76 -2.34 -5.41
C ALA A 626 -41.62 -1.02 -4.62
N VAL A 627 -41.88 -1.05 -3.31
CA VAL A 627 -41.78 0.16 -2.47
C VAL A 627 -40.38 0.72 -2.50
N ASP A 628 -40.26 2.03 -2.64
CA ASP A 628 -39.00 2.80 -2.68
C ASP A 628 -37.94 2.20 -3.61
N SER A 629 -38.42 1.57 -4.69
CA SER A 629 -37.61 0.97 -5.73
C SER A 629 -37.75 1.79 -7.01
N ILE A 630 -36.63 2.12 -7.64
CA ILE A 630 -36.59 2.92 -8.87
C ILE A 630 -36.27 2.00 -10.04
N HIS A 631 -37.21 1.88 -10.98
CA HIS A 631 -36.97 1.17 -12.24
C HIS A 631 -36.14 2.06 -13.16
N VAL A 632 -34.93 1.61 -13.48
CA VAL A 632 -33.96 2.30 -14.30
C VAL A 632 -33.96 1.70 -15.70
N ILE A 633 -34.13 2.54 -16.70
CA ILE A 633 -33.89 2.18 -18.10
C ILE A 633 -32.62 2.89 -18.53
N LEU A 634 -31.61 2.09 -18.85
CA LEU A 634 -30.31 2.54 -19.31
C LEU A 634 -30.25 2.38 -20.83
N THR A 635 -29.97 3.46 -21.53
CA THR A 635 -29.63 3.43 -22.96
C THR A 635 -28.10 3.46 -23.07
N ASP A 636 -27.51 2.33 -23.45
CA ASP A 636 -26.06 2.19 -23.59
C ASP A 636 -25.52 3.00 -24.78
N PHE A 637 -24.19 3.01 -24.94
CA PHE A 637 -23.52 3.78 -25.99
C PHE A 637 -23.77 3.25 -27.42
N ARG A 638 -24.30 2.02 -27.56
CA ARG A 638 -24.76 1.44 -28.83
C ARG A 638 -26.26 1.65 -29.06
N GLY A 639 -26.95 2.32 -28.13
CA GLY A 639 -28.39 2.56 -28.17
C GLY A 639 -29.23 1.35 -27.76
N ARG A 640 -28.64 0.32 -27.13
CA ARG A 640 -29.41 -0.81 -26.58
C ARG A 640 -30.01 -0.41 -25.24
N HIS A 641 -31.22 -0.89 -24.99
CA HIS A 641 -31.90 -0.68 -23.72
C HIS A 641 -31.60 -1.83 -22.76
N ARG A 642 -31.10 -1.48 -21.58
CA ARG A 642 -30.90 -2.37 -20.44
C ARG A 642 -31.78 -1.89 -19.28
N GLU A 643 -32.18 -2.83 -18.44
CA GLU A 643 -33.07 -2.54 -17.31
C GLU A 643 -32.40 -2.90 -15.99
N ALA A 644 -32.63 -2.06 -14.99
CA ALA A 644 -32.19 -2.29 -13.63
C ALA A 644 -33.23 -1.78 -12.63
N VAL A 645 -33.11 -2.19 -11.38
CA VAL A 645 -33.85 -1.59 -10.27
C VAL A 645 -32.87 -1.15 -9.18
N LEU A 646 -33.01 0.09 -8.73
CA LEU A 646 -32.32 0.60 -7.55
C LEU A 646 -33.24 0.50 -6.35
N VAL A 647 -32.78 -0.11 -5.27
CA VAL A 647 -33.54 -0.19 -4.00
C VAL A 647 -32.96 0.81 -3.01
N SER A 648 -33.80 1.75 -2.60
CA SER A 648 -33.47 2.82 -1.65
C SER A 648 -33.28 2.31 -0.22
N PRO A 649 -32.41 2.94 0.60
CA PRO A 649 -32.35 2.65 2.03
C PRO A 649 -33.65 2.95 2.78
N THR A 650 -34.56 3.75 2.20
CA THR A 650 -35.89 4.01 2.77
C THR A 650 -36.85 2.81 2.65
N HIS A 651 -36.51 1.80 1.84
CA HIS A 651 -37.29 0.57 1.74
C HIS A 651 -37.43 -0.08 3.14
N PRO A 652 -38.65 -0.46 3.59
CA PRO A 652 -38.90 -0.92 4.96
C PRO A 652 -37.95 -2.02 5.46
N LEU A 653 -37.68 -3.03 4.62
CA LEU A 653 -36.75 -4.10 4.96
C LEU A 653 -35.30 -3.61 5.13
N ARG A 654 -34.84 -2.64 4.32
CA ARG A 654 -33.47 -2.11 4.39
C ARG A 654 -33.31 -1.17 5.58
N ALA A 655 -34.31 -0.32 5.84
CA ALA A 655 -34.34 0.50 7.05
C ALA A 655 -34.31 -0.36 8.32
N LEU A 656 -35.08 -1.46 8.36
CA LEU A 656 -35.05 -2.42 9.45
C LEU A 656 -33.70 -3.14 9.58
N TRP A 657 -33.07 -3.50 8.45
CA TRP A 657 -31.74 -4.10 8.46
C TRP A 657 -30.71 -3.14 9.05
N LEU A 658 -30.71 -1.87 8.65
CA LEU A 658 -29.79 -0.84 9.15
C LEU A 658 -29.99 -0.61 10.66
N SER A 659 -31.24 -0.53 11.12
CA SER A 659 -31.58 -0.45 12.55
C SER A 659 -31.09 -1.69 13.32
N SER A 660 -31.29 -2.89 12.76
CA SER A 660 -30.83 -4.15 13.36
C SER A 660 -29.30 -4.28 13.40
N TRP A 661 -28.61 -3.78 12.37
CA TRP A 661 -27.15 -3.69 12.33
C TRP A 661 -26.63 -2.75 13.42
N VAL A 662 -27.30 -1.62 13.66
CA VAL A 662 -26.96 -0.72 14.76
C VAL A 662 -27.18 -1.37 16.12
N ALA A 663 -28.29 -2.10 16.31
CA ALA A 663 -28.55 -2.86 17.53
C ALA A 663 -27.49 -3.93 17.80
N LEU A 664 -27.04 -4.64 16.75
CA LEU A 664 -25.94 -5.60 16.85
C LEU A 664 -24.62 -4.93 17.24
N GLY A 665 -24.26 -3.82 16.57
CA GLY A 665 -23.04 -3.07 16.86
C GLY A 665 -22.99 -2.59 18.31
N LYS A 666 -24.12 -2.09 18.84
CA LYS A 666 -24.26 -1.71 20.25
C LYS A 666 -24.02 -2.90 21.19
N ASP A 667 -24.68 -4.04 20.96
CA ASP A 667 -24.49 -5.25 21.77
C ASP A 667 -23.04 -5.74 21.76
N TRP A 668 -22.38 -5.73 20.60
CA TRP A 668 -20.98 -6.11 20.48
C TRP A 668 -20.03 -5.16 21.22
N ILE A 669 -20.28 -3.85 21.14
CA ILE A 669 -19.51 -2.83 21.89
C ILE A 669 -19.69 -3.00 23.40
N GLU A 670 -20.92 -3.25 23.87
CA GLU A 670 -21.21 -3.51 25.28
C GLU A 670 -20.49 -4.79 25.78
N LYS A 671 -20.47 -5.85 24.97
CA LYS A 671 -19.74 -7.09 25.28
C LYS A 671 -18.23 -6.86 25.35
N ILE A 672 -17.64 -6.13 24.40
CA ILE A 672 -16.20 -5.78 24.44
C ILE A 672 -15.88 -4.93 25.69
N LYS A 673 -16.76 -3.99 26.04
CA LYS A 673 -16.63 -3.15 27.25
C LYS A 673 -16.60 -4.00 28.52
N ALA A 674 -17.43 -5.04 28.60
CA ALA A 674 -17.47 -5.98 29.72
C ALA A 674 -16.23 -6.92 29.78
N GLY A 675 -15.58 -7.14 28.63
CA GLY A 675 -14.31 -7.86 28.50
C GLY A 675 -14.08 -8.30 27.06
N GLY A 676 -12.82 -8.29 26.59
CA GLY A 676 -12.48 -8.78 25.25
C GLY A 676 -11.91 -7.72 24.29
N LYS A 677 -11.01 -6.86 24.77
CA LYS A 677 -10.31 -5.87 23.93
C LYS A 677 -9.60 -6.48 22.71
N ASP A 678 -9.15 -7.73 22.81
CA ASP A 678 -8.50 -8.46 21.71
C ASP A 678 -9.43 -8.67 20.50
N TYR A 679 -10.75 -8.59 20.69
CA TYR A 679 -11.72 -8.73 19.61
C TYR A 679 -11.99 -7.43 18.85
N ILE A 680 -11.47 -6.28 19.30
CA ILE A 680 -11.71 -4.98 18.65
C ILE A 680 -11.38 -5.00 17.14
N PRO A 681 -10.23 -5.53 16.68
CA PRO A 681 -9.92 -5.57 15.25
C PRO A 681 -10.91 -6.42 14.44
N HIS A 682 -11.32 -7.57 14.99
CA HIS A 682 -12.25 -8.50 14.35
C HIS A 682 -13.66 -7.91 14.27
N VAL A 683 -14.16 -7.32 15.36
CA VAL A 683 -15.46 -6.66 15.39
C VAL A 683 -15.47 -5.44 14.48
N ARG A 684 -14.38 -4.66 14.44
CA ARG A 684 -14.24 -3.53 13.52
C ARG A 684 -14.38 -3.97 12.07
N SER A 685 -13.64 -5.00 11.67
CA SER A 685 -13.68 -5.51 10.30
C SER A 685 -15.04 -6.11 9.95
N ALA A 686 -15.62 -6.93 10.85
CA ALA A 686 -16.93 -7.52 10.61
C ALA A 686 -18.04 -6.45 10.50
N LEU A 687 -18.08 -5.50 11.43
CA LEU A 687 -19.17 -4.51 11.52
C LEU A 687 -19.09 -3.43 10.42
N LEU A 688 -17.88 -2.98 10.07
CA LEU A 688 -17.68 -1.86 9.13
C LEU A 688 -17.40 -2.30 7.69
N ASP A 689 -16.77 -3.48 7.50
CA ASP A 689 -16.35 -3.93 6.18
C ASP A 689 -17.11 -5.19 5.72
N GLY A 690 -17.54 -6.06 6.65
CA GLY A 690 -18.12 -7.36 6.32
C GLY A 690 -19.65 -7.43 6.24
N LEU A 691 -20.36 -6.67 7.08
CA LEU A 691 -21.83 -6.71 7.12
C LEU A 691 -22.45 -5.68 6.18
N VAL A 692 -23.14 -6.17 5.15
CA VAL A 692 -23.86 -5.35 4.17
C VAL A 692 -25.25 -5.92 3.88
N PRO A 693 -26.26 -5.09 3.54
CA PRO A 693 -27.63 -5.53 3.24
C PRO A 693 -27.73 -6.16 1.83
N SER A 694 -26.93 -7.19 1.56
CA SER A 694 -26.94 -7.93 0.29
C SER A 694 -28.16 -8.85 0.21
N ALA A 695 -28.90 -8.79 -0.91
CA ALA A 695 -30.16 -9.50 -1.11
C ALA A 695 -31.29 -9.14 -0.10
N TYR A 696 -31.35 -7.88 0.34
CA TYR A 696 -32.47 -7.31 1.09
C TYR A 696 -33.19 -6.27 0.23
N PRO A 697 -34.30 -6.62 -0.47
CA PRO A 697 -34.97 -7.94 -0.53
C PRO A 697 -34.34 -8.95 -1.52
N VAL A 698 -34.76 -10.22 -1.49
CA VAL A 698 -34.22 -11.28 -2.37
C VAL A 698 -34.65 -11.12 -3.84
N GLY A 699 -35.71 -10.36 -4.10
CA GLY A 699 -36.12 -10.01 -5.45
C GLY A 699 -37.19 -8.94 -5.45
N VAL A 700 -37.16 -8.09 -6.47
CA VAL A 700 -38.07 -6.95 -6.63
C VAL A 700 -38.86 -7.11 -7.92
N PRO A 701 -40.20 -7.06 -7.88
CA PRO A 701 -41.00 -7.09 -9.09
C PRO A 701 -40.99 -5.73 -9.82
N VAL A 702 -41.02 -5.78 -11.14
CA VAL A 702 -41.27 -4.60 -11.99
C VAL A 702 -42.69 -4.61 -12.58
N GLU A 703 -43.06 -3.58 -13.33
CA GLU A 703 -44.44 -3.35 -13.82
C GLU A 703 -45.01 -4.40 -14.77
N ASP A 704 -44.17 -5.23 -15.39
CA ASP A 704 -44.62 -6.35 -16.22
C ASP A 704 -44.71 -7.68 -15.45
N GLY A 705 -44.37 -7.69 -14.16
CA GLY A 705 -44.39 -8.87 -13.30
C GLY A 705 -43.11 -9.69 -13.29
N ARG A 706 -42.09 -9.36 -14.12
CA ARG A 706 -40.75 -9.94 -13.98
C ARG A 706 -40.17 -9.58 -12.62
N ILE A 707 -39.40 -10.52 -12.05
CA ILE A 707 -38.67 -10.29 -10.80
C ILE A 707 -37.20 -10.06 -11.14
N PHE A 708 -36.67 -8.95 -10.64
CA PHE A 708 -35.27 -8.61 -10.75
C PHE A 708 -34.54 -9.14 -9.51
N THR A 709 -33.37 -9.72 -9.72
CA THR A 709 -32.54 -10.35 -8.67
C THR A 709 -31.37 -9.45 -8.30
N PRO A 710 -30.86 -9.54 -7.06
CA PRO A 710 -29.78 -8.67 -6.59
C PRO A 710 -28.51 -8.85 -7.43
N VAL A 711 -27.95 -7.73 -7.89
CA VAL A 711 -26.62 -7.64 -8.53
C VAL A 711 -25.56 -7.42 -7.46
N ASP A 712 -25.57 -6.27 -6.81
CA ASP A 712 -24.69 -5.96 -5.68
C ASP A 712 -25.17 -4.66 -5.01
N ASN A 713 -24.54 -4.29 -3.90
CA ASN A 713 -24.75 -2.97 -3.30
C ASN A 713 -23.93 -1.90 -4.02
N LEU A 714 -24.54 -0.75 -4.36
CA LEU A 714 -23.84 0.44 -4.88
C LEU A 714 -22.97 1.09 -3.79
N ASN A 715 -23.47 1.05 -2.56
CA ASN A 715 -22.82 1.47 -1.32
C ASN A 715 -23.55 0.78 -0.15
N ALA A 716 -23.19 1.05 1.10
CA ALA A 716 -23.83 0.41 2.26
C ALA A 716 -25.36 0.62 2.39
N PHE A 717 -25.97 1.50 1.58
CA PHE A 717 -27.36 1.92 1.67
C PHE A 717 -28.19 1.56 0.43
N TRP A 718 -27.64 1.72 -0.77
CA TRP A 718 -28.31 1.51 -2.05
C TRP A 718 -27.92 0.19 -2.70
N ALA A 719 -28.88 -0.52 -3.28
CA ALA A 719 -28.65 -1.80 -3.96
C ALA A 719 -29.11 -1.78 -5.42
N LEU A 720 -28.39 -2.51 -6.28
CA LEU A 720 -28.69 -2.70 -7.69
C LEU A 720 -29.26 -4.10 -7.93
N TYR A 721 -30.32 -4.17 -8.73
CA TYR A 721 -30.97 -5.40 -9.17
C TYR A 721 -31.10 -5.40 -10.69
N ALA A 722 -31.06 -6.57 -11.30
CA ALA A 722 -31.12 -6.76 -12.75
C ALA A 722 -32.02 -7.97 -13.09
N PRO A 723 -32.53 -8.07 -14.33
CA PRO A 723 -33.18 -9.29 -14.78
C PRO A 723 -32.16 -10.44 -14.77
N THR A 724 -32.62 -11.68 -14.52
CA THR A 724 -31.74 -12.86 -14.46
C THR A 724 -30.99 -13.11 -15.77
N THR A 725 -31.56 -12.64 -16.89
CA THR A 725 -31.03 -12.75 -18.24
C THR A 725 -29.95 -11.71 -18.58
N GLU A 726 -29.57 -10.84 -17.65
CA GLU A 726 -28.50 -9.86 -17.87
C GLU A 726 -27.13 -10.56 -17.95
N GLU A 727 -26.54 -10.59 -19.15
CA GLU A 727 -25.28 -11.30 -19.44
C GLU A 727 -24.05 -10.62 -18.83
N ASN A 728 -24.08 -9.30 -18.63
CA ASN A 728 -22.94 -8.53 -18.11
C ASN A 728 -23.35 -7.64 -16.94
N SER A 729 -23.68 -8.29 -15.82
CA SER A 729 -24.13 -7.62 -14.59
C SER A 729 -23.11 -6.64 -14.01
N ARG A 730 -21.80 -6.95 -14.10
CA ARG A 730 -20.71 -6.05 -13.70
C ARG A 730 -20.60 -4.83 -14.62
N GLY A 731 -20.72 -5.02 -15.93
CA GLY A 731 -20.79 -3.90 -16.88
C GLY A 731 -21.99 -2.99 -16.62
N LEU A 732 -23.16 -3.57 -16.29
CA LEU A 732 -24.35 -2.78 -15.89
C LEU A 732 -24.07 -1.96 -14.63
N MET A 733 -23.45 -2.59 -13.62
CA MET A 733 -23.05 -1.93 -12.38
C MET A 733 -22.13 -0.75 -12.63
N ALA A 734 -21.10 -0.95 -13.46
CA ALA A 734 -20.12 0.08 -13.80
C ALA A 734 -20.79 1.29 -14.48
N GLU A 735 -21.66 1.05 -15.48
CA GLU A 735 -22.39 2.11 -16.20
C GLU A 735 -23.32 2.91 -15.27
N ILE A 736 -24.04 2.21 -14.39
CA ILE A 736 -24.91 2.86 -13.40
C ILE A 736 -24.09 3.67 -12.38
N CYS A 737 -22.98 3.12 -11.87
CA CYS A 737 -22.11 3.85 -10.94
C CYS A 737 -21.54 5.12 -11.59
N SER A 738 -21.04 5.02 -12.82
CA SER A 738 -20.49 6.15 -13.57
C SER A 738 -21.55 7.25 -13.78
N ALA A 739 -22.76 6.88 -14.20
CA ALA A 739 -23.88 7.81 -14.39
C ALA A 739 -24.35 8.48 -13.08
N LEU A 740 -24.24 7.78 -11.95
CA LEU A 740 -24.57 8.29 -10.62
C LEU A 740 -23.41 9.05 -9.96
N GLY A 741 -22.22 9.10 -10.56
CA GLY A 741 -21.03 9.73 -9.98
C GLY A 741 -20.47 8.98 -8.76
N LEU A 742 -20.61 7.66 -8.76
CA LEU A 742 -20.09 6.73 -7.76
C LEU A 742 -18.87 6.00 -8.32
N ALA A 743 -17.95 5.63 -7.44
CA ALA A 743 -16.98 4.60 -7.78
C ALA A 743 -17.69 3.25 -7.83
N GLU A 744 -17.34 2.40 -8.80
CA GLU A 744 -17.79 1.01 -8.79
C GLU A 744 -17.24 0.32 -7.53
N PRO A 745 -18.07 -0.43 -6.79
CA PRO A 745 -17.62 -1.19 -5.62
C PRO A 745 -16.44 -2.11 -5.98
N SER A 746 -15.35 -2.02 -5.21
CA SER A 746 -14.13 -2.82 -5.44
C SER A 746 -14.18 -4.23 -4.85
N ALA A 747 -15.37 -4.68 -4.46
CA ALA A 747 -15.65 -6.06 -4.10
C ALA A 747 -16.59 -6.71 -5.13
N ALA A 748 -16.29 -7.97 -5.45
CA ALA A 748 -17.19 -8.83 -6.18
C ALA A 748 -18.09 -9.60 -5.18
N GLY A 749 -19.30 -9.09 -4.91
CA GLY A 749 -20.16 -9.60 -3.85
C GLY A 749 -19.64 -9.22 -2.46
N ALA A 750 -20.06 -9.96 -1.43
CA ALA A 750 -19.66 -9.66 -0.05
C ALA A 750 -18.22 -10.07 0.30
N ASP A 751 -17.66 -11.08 -0.38
CA ASP A 751 -16.46 -11.79 0.12
C ASP A 751 -15.18 -11.59 -0.71
N ILE A 752 -15.27 -11.08 -1.95
CA ILE A 752 -14.13 -11.08 -2.89
C ILE A 752 -13.66 -9.66 -3.16
N SER A 753 -12.73 -9.18 -2.34
CA SER A 753 -12.08 -7.88 -2.51
C SER A 753 -10.84 -7.95 -3.40
N GLY A 754 -10.39 -6.80 -3.92
CA GLY A 754 -9.12 -6.70 -4.62
C GLY A 754 -7.93 -7.25 -3.80
N LYS A 755 -7.95 -7.12 -2.47
CA LYS A 755 -6.94 -7.70 -1.59
C LYS A 755 -6.93 -9.24 -1.63
N VAL A 756 -8.10 -9.88 -1.63
CA VAL A 756 -8.21 -11.34 -1.75
C VAL A 756 -7.65 -11.82 -3.08
N ILE A 757 -7.93 -11.10 -4.17
CA ILE A 757 -7.36 -11.41 -5.50
C ILE A 757 -5.84 -11.20 -5.49
N ALA A 758 -5.34 -10.12 -4.88
CA ALA A 758 -3.90 -9.87 -4.75
C ALA A 758 -3.18 -11.00 -4.00
N ASP A 759 -3.71 -11.44 -2.86
CA ASP A 759 -3.13 -12.54 -2.08
C ASP A 759 -3.10 -13.85 -2.88
N LYS A 760 -4.05 -14.06 -3.80
CA LYS A 760 -4.08 -15.23 -4.69
C LYS A 760 -3.05 -15.11 -5.82
N ILE A 761 -2.93 -13.94 -6.44
CA ILE A 761 -1.90 -13.67 -7.44
C ILE A 761 -0.50 -13.83 -6.82
N GLU A 762 -0.30 -13.38 -5.59
CA GLU A 762 0.96 -13.57 -4.86
C GLU A 762 1.30 -15.05 -4.67
N ARG A 763 0.32 -15.91 -4.35
CA ARG A 763 0.55 -17.37 -4.28
C ARG A 763 1.03 -17.92 -5.62
N TYR A 764 0.46 -17.48 -6.74
CA TYR A 764 0.94 -17.87 -8.06
C TYR A 764 2.38 -17.38 -8.29
N LEU A 765 2.67 -16.10 -8.03
CA LEU A 765 4.00 -15.52 -8.22
C LEU A 765 5.06 -16.18 -7.34
N SER A 766 4.72 -16.59 -6.11
CA SER A 766 5.62 -17.30 -5.20
C SER A 766 6.06 -18.67 -5.75
N GLN A 767 5.20 -19.32 -6.54
CA GLN A 767 5.48 -20.59 -7.21
C GLN A 767 6.20 -20.39 -8.55
N HIS A 768 6.14 -19.18 -9.12
CA HIS A 768 6.70 -18.83 -10.42
C HIS A 768 7.60 -17.57 -10.32
N PRO A 769 8.72 -17.61 -9.57
CA PRO A 769 9.56 -16.44 -9.28
C PRO A 769 10.27 -15.84 -10.51
N TYR A 770 10.24 -16.55 -11.64
CA TYR A 770 10.78 -16.08 -12.92
C TYR A 770 9.85 -15.13 -13.67
N VAL A 771 8.57 -15.01 -13.26
CA VAL A 771 7.59 -14.13 -13.91
C VAL A 771 7.94 -12.68 -13.62
N ARG A 772 8.38 -11.96 -14.67
CA ARG A 772 8.65 -10.51 -14.62
C ARG A 772 7.51 -9.67 -15.20
N GLU A 773 6.64 -10.31 -15.98
CA GLU A 773 5.45 -9.70 -16.58
C GLU A 773 4.28 -10.64 -16.40
N LEU A 774 3.26 -10.21 -15.65
CA LEU A 774 2.08 -10.99 -15.37
C LEU A 774 1.01 -10.70 -16.43
N SER A 775 0.83 -11.65 -17.36
CA SER A 775 -0.31 -11.66 -18.30
C SER A 775 -1.60 -12.14 -17.64
N LEU A 776 -2.66 -11.32 -17.71
CA LEU A 776 -3.98 -11.57 -17.14
C LEU A 776 -5.07 -11.45 -18.21
N ASN A 777 -5.96 -12.44 -18.31
CA ASN A 777 -7.22 -12.29 -19.02
C ASN A 777 -8.35 -12.08 -17.99
N VAL A 778 -9.18 -11.05 -18.16
CA VAL A 778 -10.28 -10.75 -17.24
C VAL A 778 -11.58 -10.65 -18.02
N PHE A 779 -12.53 -11.52 -17.70
CA PHE A 779 -13.83 -11.61 -18.34
C PHE A 779 -14.90 -10.91 -17.51
N ASN A 780 -15.74 -10.10 -18.15
CA ASN A 780 -16.73 -9.21 -17.54
C ASN A 780 -16.16 -8.31 -16.41
N PRO A 781 -15.08 -7.54 -16.66
CA PRO A 781 -14.39 -6.78 -15.62
C PRO A 781 -15.14 -5.57 -15.05
N GLY A 782 -16.27 -5.15 -15.63
CA GLY A 782 -16.91 -3.87 -15.27
C GLY A 782 -15.96 -2.69 -15.51
N ALA A 783 -15.85 -1.77 -14.54
CA ALA A 783 -14.85 -0.70 -14.61
C ALA A 783 -13.43 -1.17 -14.26
N GLY A 784 -13.27 -2.44 -13.86
CA GLY A 784 -11.99 -3.03 -13.50
C GLY A 784 -11.53 -2.70 -12.08
N SER A 785 -12.42 -2.17 -11.22
CA SER A 785 -12.06 -1.64 -9.90
C SER A 785 -11.47 -2.69 -8.96
N VAL A 786 -12.02 -3.91 -8.95
CA VAL A 786 -11.50 -5.03 -8.13
C VAL A 786 -10.08 -5.41 -8.56
N ILE A 787 -9.81 -5.42 -9.87
CA ILE A 787 -8.48 -5.73 -10.41
C ILE A 787 -7.51 -4.59 -10.15
N ALA A 788 -7.93 -3.34 -10.33
CA ALA A 788 -7.14 -2.15 -10.01
C ALA A 788 -6.66 -2.16 -8.54
N ASP A 789 -7.56 -2.44 -7.59
CA ASP A 789 -7.24 -2.57 -6.16
C ASP A 789 -6.28 -3.74 -5.89
N ALA A 790 -6.42 -4.86 -6.61
CA ALA A 790 -5.51 -5.98 -6.51
C ALA A 790 -4.09 -5.62 -6.96
N LEU A 791 -3.96 -4.93 -8.10
CA LEU A 791 -2.67 -4.48 -8.63
C LEU A 791 -2.01 -3.45 -7.71
N LEU A 792 -2.79 -2.48 -7.19
CA LEU A 792 -2.30 -1.51 -6.21
C LEU A 792 -1.79 -2.21 -4.95
N SER A 793 -2.51 -3.20 -4.44
CA SER A 793 -2.11 -3.98 -3.27
C SER A 793 -0.82 -4.76 -3.51
N LEU A 794 -0.62 -5.33 -4.71
CA LEU A 794 0.63 -5.99 -5.08
C LEU A 794 1.79 -4.99 -5.15
N GLN A 795 1.59 -3.81 -5.74
CA GLN A 795 2.64 -2.80 -5.91
C GLN A 795 3.11 -2.15 -4.60
N GLN A 796 2.31 -2.18 -3.55
CA GLN A 796 2.74 -1.75 -2.22
C GLN A 796 3.81 -2.68 -1.62
N LYS A 797 3.98 -3.91 -2.15
CA LYS A 797 4.99 -4.86 -1.69
C LYS A 797 6.29 -4.69 -2.47
N ARG A 798 7.41 -4.52 -1.76
CA ARG A 798 8.74 -4.33 -2.35
C ARG A 798 9.15 -5.44 -3.32
N GLU A 799 8.75 -6.67 -3.04
CA GLU A 799 9.05 -7.86 -3.86
C GLU A 799 8.40 -7.84 -5.25
N HIS A 800 7.34 -7.05 -5.42
CA HIS A 800 6.58 -6.95 -6.68
C HIS A 800 6.65 -5.55 -7.30
N ALA A 801 7.48 -4.66 -6.75
CA ALA A 801 7.61 -3.29 -7.22
C ALA A 801 8.05 -3.20 -8.69
N ASP A 802 8.83 -4.17 -9.17
CA ASP A 802 9.31 -4.25 -10.56
C ASP A 802 8.41 -5.11 -11.48
N LEU A 803 7.34 -5.69 -10.95
CA LEU A 803 6.42 -6.53 -11.74
C LEU A 803 5.68 -5.68 -12.78
N ARG A 804 5.68 -6.14 -14.03
CA ARG A 804 4.87 -5.56 -15.12
C ARG A 804 3.59 -6.36 -15.32
N TYR A 805 2.60 -5.74 -15.95
CA TYR A 805 1.28 -6.32 -16.17
C TYR A 805 0.86 -6.19 -17.62
N ASP A 806 0.37 -7.29 -18.19
CA ASP A 806 -0.27 -7.32 -19.50
C ASP A 806 -1.72 -7.80 -19.33
N ILE A 807 -2.68 -6.88 -19.38
CA ILE A 807 -4.07 -7.15 -19.01
C ILE A 807 -4.97 -7.06 -20.22
N ARG A 808 -5.75 -8.12 -20.45
CA ARG A 808 -6.71 -8.24 -21.55
C ARG A 808 -8.11 -8.37 -20.97
N LEU A 809 -8.98 -7.43 -21.30
CA LEU A 809 -10.35 -7.36 -20.84
C LEU A 809 -11.29 -7.94 -21.88
N PHE A 810 -12.11 -8.91 -21.51
CA PHE A 810 -13.09 -9.55 -22.39
C PHE A 810 -14.51 -9.25 -21.91
N THR A 811 -15.38 -8.82 -22.80
CA THR A 811 -16.78 -8.51 -22.50
C THR A 811 -17.63 -8.65 -23.76
N SER A 812 -18.95 -8.77 -23.59
CA SER A 812 -19.90 -8.68 -24.70
C SER A 812 -19.90 -7.29 -25.37
N ASP A 813 -19.39 -6.26 -24.68
CA ASP A 813 -19.37 -4.89 -25.18
C ASP A 813 -18.03 -4.14 -25.00
N PRO A 814 -17.02 -4.42 -25.85
CA PRO A 814 -15.65 -3.92 -25.66
C PRO A 814 -15.48 -2.40 -25.86
N ASP A 815 -16.44 -1.77 -26.56
CA ASP A 815 -16.41 -0.34 -26.88
C ASP A 815 -16.97 0.54 -25.74
N SER A 816 -17.43 -0.07 -24.62
CA SER A 816 -18.01 0.69 -23.51
C SER A 816 -16.96 1.65 -22.91
N PRO A 817 -17.29 2.94 -22.73
CA PRO A 817 -16.34 3.91 -22.20
C PRO A 817 -15.97 3.64 -20.75
N VAL A 818 -16.83 2.93 -20.01
CA VAL A 818 -16.61 2.60 -18.59
C VAL A 818 -15.75 1.33 -18.44
N LEU A 819 -15.64 0.49 -19.48
CA LEU A 819 -14.89 -0.76 -19.43
C LEU A 819 -13.43 -0.50 -19.06
N GLY A 820 -12.98 -1.00 -17.91
CA GLY A 820 -11.60 -0.84 -17.46
C GLY A 820 -11.20 0.60 -17.08
N GLU A 821 -12.14 1.52 -16.87
CA GLU A 821 -11.86 2.92 -16.51
C GLU A 821 -10.96 3.04 -15.27
N ALA A 822 -11.13 2.17 -14.27
CA ALA A 822 -10.29 2.16 -13.07
C ALA A 822 -8.82 1.86 -13.40
N LEU A 823 -8.58 0.89 -14.29
CA LEU A 823 -7.23 0.52 -14.74
C LEU A 823 -6.61 1.63 -15.61
N GLU A 824 -7.39 2.28 -16.47
CA GLU A 824 -6.93 3.41 -17.28
C GLU A 824 -6.54 4.62 -16.42
N SER A 825 -7.30 4.87 -15.35
CA SER A 825 -7.03 5.96 -14.40
C SER A 825 -5.70 5.78 -13.67
N MET A 826 -5.23 4.54 -13.47
CA MET A 826 -3.92 4.24 -12.88
C MET A 826 -2.77 4.56 -13.85
N VAL A 827 -2.98 4.39 -15.16
CA VAL A 827 -1.96 4.71 -16.18
C VAL A 827 -1.83 6.21 -16.39
N ARG A 828 -2.92 6.96 -16.23
CA ARG A 828 -2.98 8.42 -16.37
C ARG A 828 -3.53 9.07 -15.09
N PRO A 829 -2.78 9.03 -13.98
CA PRO A 829 -3.24 9.60 -12.73
C PRO A 829 -3.47 11.11 -12.92
N GLY A 830 -4.60 11.59 -12.41
CA GLY A 830 -4.89 13.02 -12.31
C GLY A 830 -3.96 13.72 -11.28
N ALA A 831 -4.20 15.01 -11.01
CA ALA A 831 -3.33 15.83 -10.15
C ALA A 831 -3.33 15.46 -8.64
N THR A 832 -4.11 14.46 -8.21
CA THR A 832 -4.25 14.04 -6.81
C THR A 832 -3.88 12.56 -6.70
N VAL A 833 -2.65 12.25 -6.30
CA VAL A 833 -2.07 10.91 -6.46
C VAL A 833 -1.78 10.22 -5.13
N ASN A 834 -2.09 8.92 -5.11
CA ASN A 834 -1.58 7.91 -4.20
C ASN A 834 -0.20 7.45 -4.71
N GLU A 835 0.85 7.47 -3.88
CA GLU A 835 2.23 7.11 -4.24
C GLU A 835 2.35 5.75 -4.96
N ALA A 836 1.46 4.80 -4.65
CA ALA A 836 1.39 3.49 -5.33
C ALA A 836 0.85 3.56 -6.78
N ALA A 837 -0.01 4.53 -7.08
CA ALA A 837 -0.56 4.75 -8.42
C ALA A 837 0.45 5.45 -9.36
N ASP A 838 1.31 6.33 -8.82
CA ASP A 838 2.40 6.96 -9.58
C ASP A 838 3.37 5.91 -10.18
N ALA A 839 3.52 4.76 -9.52
CA ALA A 839 4.35 3.67 -10.01
C ALA A 839 3.88 3.13 -11.37
N PHE A 840 2.58 3.21 -11.69
CA PHE A 840 2.01 2.76 -12.98
C PHE A 840 2.13 3.82 -14.09
N ALA A 841 2.23 5.09 -13.71
CA ALA A 841 2.42 6.21 -14.63
C ALA A 841 3.90 6.44 -15.01
N THR A 842 4.82 5.89 -14.22
CA THR A 842 6.26 6.06 -14.41
C THR A 842 6.81 4.98 -15.36
N SER A 843 7.51 5.41 -16.42
CA SER A 843 8.24 4.50 -17.32
C SER A 843 9.34 3.77 -16.54
N THR A 844 9.42 2.44 -16.67
CA THR A 844 10.42 1.57 -16.04
C THR A 844 11.83 1.71 -16.68
N GLY A 845 12.24 2.94 -17.00
CA GLY A 845 13.54 3.24 -17.62
C GLY A 845 13.57 3.16 -19.15
N SER A 846 12.50 2.68 -19.80
CA SER A 846 12.35 2.69 -21.27
C SER A 846 10.93 3.08 -21.67
N HIS A 847 10.82 4.07 -22.56
CA HIS A 847 9.57 4.56 -23.14
C HIS A 847 8.89 3.55 -24.08
N LEU A 848 9.53 2.42 -24.35
CA LEU A 848 9.00 1.30 -25.13
C LEU A 848 8.31 0.22 -24.28
N PHE A 849 8.46 0.25 -22.94
CA PHE A 849 7.91 -0.76 -22.04
C PHE A 849 7.12 -0.10 -20.89
N SER A 850 5.81 0.03 -21.07
CA SER A 850 4.88 0.44 -20.02
C SER A 850 4.81 -0.60 -18.90
N LYS A 851 4.58 -0.14 -17.66
CA LYS A 851 4.39 -1.03 -16.51
C LYS A 851 3.06 -1.80 -16.59
N LEU A 852 2.04 -1.18 -17.18
CA LEU A 852 0.73 -1.77 -17.42
C LEU A 852 0.36 -1.62 -18.89
N ASN A 853 0.19 -2.74 -19.58
CA ASN A 853 -0.44 -2.84 -20.89
C ASN A 853 -1.90 -3.24 -20.69
N LEU A 854 -2.81 -2.56 -21.39
CA LEU A 854 -4.24 -2.81 -21.30
C LEU A 854 -4.83 -2.95 -22.71
N ALA A 855 -5.51 -4.06 -22.96
CA ALA A 855 -6.25 -4.32 -24.19
C ALA A 855 -7.71 -4.68 -23.87
N LYS A 856 -8.64 -4.26 -24.74
CA LYS A 856 -10.08 -4.52 -24.63
C LYS A 856 -10.52 -5.34 -25.85
N HIS A 857 -11.19 -6.46 -25.62
CA HIS A 857 -11.58 -7.44 -26.62
C HIS A 857 -13.04 -7.85 -26.47
N ALA A 858 -13.68 -8.18 -27.59
CA ALA A 858 -15.00 -8.81 -27.56
C ALA A 858 -14.87 -10.27 -27.07
N LEU A 859 -15.84 -10.75 -26.32
CA LEU A 859 -15.90 -12.17 -25.92
C LEU A 859 -15.91 -13.10 -27.15
N SER A 860 -16.54 -12.67 -28.24
CA SER A 860 -16.53 -13.42 -29.51
C SER A 860 -15.14 -13.56 -30.15
N GLU A 861 -14.23 -12.62 -29.92
CA GLU A 861 -12.84 -12.71 -30.41
C GLU A 861 -12.09 -13.82 -29.68
N PHE A 862 -12.33 -13.97 -28.37
CA PHE A 862 -11.76 -15.05 -27.58
C PHE A 862 -12.21 -16.42 -28.11
N HIS A 863 -13.51 -16.62 -28.34
CA HIS A 863 -14.03 -17.87 -28.90
C HIS A 863 -13.52 -18.15 -30.32
N ALA A 864 -13.32 -17.12 -31.14
CA ALA A 864 -12.82 -17.30 -32.50
C ALA A 864 -11.36 -17.81 -32.51
N ASN A 865 -10.54 -17.39 -31.54
CA ASN A 865 -9.13 -17.75 -31.51
C ASN A 865 -8.49 -17.73 -30.11
N ALA A 866 -8.99 -18.57 -29.20
CA ALA A 866 -8.54 -18.60 -27.80
C ALA A 866 -7.01 -18.79 -27.64
N LYS A 867 -6.37 -19.48 -28.60
CA LYS A 867 -4.92 -19.73 -28.60
C LYS A 867 -4.05 -18.48 -28.75
N GLU A 868 -4.61 -17.37 -29.23
CA GLU A 868 -3.90 -16.09 -29.33
C GLU A 868 -3.81 -15.34 -28.00
N PHE A 869 -4.52 -15.81 -26.96
CA PHE A 869 -4.63 -15.11 -25.68
C PHE A 869 -4.05 -15.91 -24.50
N PRO A 870 -2.84 -16.51 -24.57
CA PRO A 870 -2.29 -17.24 -23.43
C PRO A 870 -2.10 -16.29 -22.24
N ALA A 871 -2.42 -16.75 -21.04
CA ALA A 871 -2.32 -15.96 -19.82
C ALA A 871 -1.74 -16.78 -18.67
N HIS A 872 -1.10 -16.12 -17.72
CA HIS A 872 -0.72 -16.78 -16.48
C HIS A 872 -1.96 -17.04 -15.64
N ILE A 873 -2.85 -16.05 -15.54
CA ILE A 873 -4.08 -16.16 -14.75
C ILE A 873 -5.23 -15.60 -15.59
N SER A 874 -6.31 -16.38 -15.69
CA SER A 874 -7.60 -15.90 -16.21
C SER A 874 -8.60 -15.72 -15.09
N VAL A 875 -9.35 -14.63 -15.10
CA VAL A 875 -10.37 -14.31 -14.08
C VAL A 875 -11.74 -14.19 -14.74
N LEU A 876 -12.67 -15.04 -14.34
CA LEU A 876 -14.06 -15.04 -14.78
C LEU A 876 -14.93 -14.36 -13.69
N LEU A 877 -15.51 -13.19 -13.97
CA LEU A 877 -16.35 -12.45 -13.03
C LEU A 877 -17.82 -12.43 -13.48
N ASP A 878 -18.70 -13.17 -12.79
CA ASP A 878 -20.14 -13.23 -13.08
C ASP A 878 -20.43 -13.40 -14.59
N VAL A 879 -19.72 -14.33 -15.24
CA VAL A 879 -19.78 -14.55 -16.70
C VAL A 879 -21.01 -15.36 -17.11
N PHE A 880 -21.60 -16.09 -16.16
CA PHE A 880 -22.68 -17.04 -16.43
C PHE A 880 -24.02 -16.49 -15.90
N PRO A 881 -24.89 -15.94 -16.77
CA PRO A 881 -26.20 -15.44 -16.34
C PRO A 881 -27.10 -16.58 -15.87
N ALA A 882 -28.08 -16.25 -15.01
CA ALA A 882 -29.07 -17.22 -14.60
C ALA A 882 -30.13 -17.41 -15.70
N GLU A 883 -30.34 -18.65 -16.14
CA GLU A 883 -31.28 -18.97 -17.22
C GLU A 883 -32.74 -18.74 -16.82
N LYS A 884 -33.10 -19.08 -15.58
CA LYS A 884 -34.50 -19.16 -15.18
C LYS A 884 -34.73 -18.77 -13.72
N LEU A 885 -35.83 -18.05 -13.51
CA LEU A 885 -36.44 -17.89 -12.20
C LEU A 885 -37.61 -18.88 -12.06
N SER A 886 -37.59 -19.69 -11.02
CA SER A 886 -38.68 -20.60 -10.65
C SER A 886 -39.07 -20.43 -9.18
N ILE A 887 -39.97 -21.28 -8.69
CA ILE A 887 -40.40 -21.25 -7.28
C ILE A 887 -40.34 -22.67 -6.70
N ALA A 888 -40.01 -22.79 -5.42
CA ALA A 888 -40.04 -24.06 -4.71
C ALA A 888 -40.51 -23.87 -3.26
N GLU A 889 -41.25 -24.85 -2.75
CA GLU A 889 -41.55 -24.93 -1.32
C GLU A 889 -40.39 -25.61 -0.60
N LYS A 890 -39.94 -25.03 0.52
CA LYS A 890 -38.89 -25.60 1.36
C LYS A 890 -39.22 -25.42 2.84
N PRO A 891 -38.86 -26.38 3.71
CA PRO A 891 -38.94 -26.19 5.16
C PRO A 891 -38.16 -24.94 5.61
N MET A 892 -38.65 -24.29 6.66
CA MET A 892 -37.98 -23.13 7.24
C MET A 892 -36.59 -23.51 7.76
N GLY A 893 -35.60 -22.71 7.39
CA GLY A 893 -34.22 -22.84 7.86
C GLY A 893 -33.94 -21.99 9.11
N ILE A 894 -32.65 -21.88 9.42
CA ILE A 894 -32.12 -20.96 10.43
C ILE A 894 -31.43 -19.81 9.70
N THR A 895 -31.75 -18.58 10.05
CA THR A 895 -31.10 -17.39 9.47
C THR A 895 -29.80 -17.07 10.22
N PRO A 896 -28.65 -16.94 9.53
CA PRO A 896 -27.39 -16.58 10.18
C PRO A 896 -27.39 -15.15 10.74
N LEU A 897 -26.61 -14.93 11.80
CA LEU A 897 -26.41 -13.64 12.47
C LEU A 897 -27.71 -12.84 12.62
N HIS A 898 -28.71 -13.44 13.27
CA HIS A 898 -30.00 -12.80 13.52
C HIS A 898 -30.80 -12.37 12.27
N GLY A 899 -30.47 -12.94 11.11
CA GLY A 899 -31.06 -12.56 9.84
C GLY A 899 -30.47 -11.28 9.24
N LEU A 900 -29.28 -10.85 9.66
CA LEU A 900 -28.50 -9.80 9.00
C LEU A 900 -27.73 -10.31 7.77
N ILE A 901 -27.53 -11.62 7.66
CA ILE A 901 -26.93 -12.27 6.48
C ILE A 901 -28.01 -13.08 5.77
N GLN A 902 -28.28 -12.72 4.51
CA GLN A 902 -29.18 -13.50 3.66
C GLN A 902 -28.41 -14.65 3.02
N ASP A 903 -28.56 -15.82 3.61
CA ASP A 903 -27.90 -17.04 3.14
C ASP A 903 -28.75 -17.75 2.08
N PHE A 904 -28.10 -18.61 1.30
CA PHE A 904 -28.71 -19.36 0.20
C PHE A 904 -28.30 -20.82 0.22
N ASP A 905 -29.28 -21.69 0.02
CA ASP A 905 -29.05 -23.10 -0.25
C ASP A 905 -28.90 -23.34 -1.74
N THR A 906 -27.85 -24.06 -2.14
CA THR A 906 -27.54 -24.35 -3.54
C THR A 906 -27.64 -25.86 -3.77
N GLU A 907 -28.54 -26.26 -4.66
CA GLU A 907 -28.69 -27.65 -5.11
C GLU A 907 -28.05 -27.80 -6.50
N PHE A 908 -26.93 -28.53 -6.57
CA PHE A 908 -26.24 -28.84 -7.80
C PHE A 908 -26.79 -30.13 -8.45
N VAL A 909 -27.11 -30.04 -9.74
CA VAL A 909 -27.62 -31.16 -10.55
C VAL A 909 -26.74 -31.32 -11.78
N ASP A 910 -26.19 -32.52 -11.98
CA ASP A 910 -25.35 -32.83 -13.14
C ASP A 910 -25.65 -34.23 -13.68
N ASP A 911 -26.61 -34.28 -14.61
CA ASP A 911 -27.16 -35.49 -15.21
C ASP A 911 -27.42 -35.32 -16.73
N ASP A 912 -28.15 -36.25 -17.34
CA ASP A 912 -28.49 -36.23 -18.77
C ASP A 912 -29.34 -35.01 -19.18
N SER A 913 -29.98 -34.32 -18.22
CA SER A 913 -30.76 -33.10 -18.48
C SER A 913 -29.90 -31.84 -18.59
N GLY A 914 -28.66 -31.88 -18.10
CA GLY A 914 -27.73 -30.76 -18.12
C GLY A 914 -26.98 -30.58 -16.80
N THR A 915 -26.38 -29.40 -16.64
CA THR A 915 -25.61 -29.02 -15.46
C THR A 915 -26.22 -27.73 -14.93
N PHE A 916 -26.76 -27.78 -13.71
CA PHE A 916 -27.56 -26.72 -13.12
C PHE A 916 -27.21 -26.47 -11.65
N TRP A 917 -27.30 -25.21 -11.25
CA TRP A 917 -27.31 -24.77 -9.85
C TRP A 917 -28.66 -24.15 -9.55
N ASN A 918 -29.37 -24.71 -8.58
CA ASN A 918 -30.63 -24.17 -8.08
C ASN A 918 -30.39 -23.48 -6.75
N LYS A 919 -30.31 -22.16 -6.77
CA LYS A 919 -30.05 -21.32 -5.60
C LYS A 919 -31.36 -20.82 -5.01
N ARG A 920 -31.56 -21.04 -3.70
CA ARG A 920 -32.80 -20.72 -2.97
C ARG A 920 -32.46 -19.94 -1.70
N PRO A 921 -33.16 -18.84 -1.37
CA PRO A 921 -32.89 -18.11 -0.14
C PRO A 921 -33.28 -18.97 1.06
N ILE A 922 -32.44 -18.94 2.10
CA ILE A 922 -32.78 -19.50 3.39
C ILE A 922 -33.69 -18.49 4.09
N VAL A 923 -34.96 -18.88 4.23
CA VAL A 923 -35.97 -18.14 4.99
C VAL A 923 -36.35 -18.95 6.23
N GLY A 924 -36.48 -18.29 7.36
CA GLY A 924 -36.51 -19.02 8.61
C GLY A 924 -36.73 -18.18 9.85
N ARG A 925 -36.27 -18.72 10.97
CA ARG A 925 -36.20 -18.03 12.27
C ARG A 925 -34.75 -17.79 12.66
N SER A 926 -34.53 -16.76 13.45
CA SER A 926 -33.26 -16.60 14.15
C SER A 926 -33.11 -17.67 15.24
N LEU A 927 -31.87 -18.07 15.54
CA LEU A 927 -31.54 -18.83 16.74
C LEU A 927 -31.58 -17.88 17.95
N ASN A 928 -32.52 -18.09 18.88
CA ASN A 928 -32.55 -17.32 20.13
C ASN A 928 -32.09 -18.16 21.33
N SER A 929 -31.10 -17.63 22.05
CA SER A 929 -31.08 -17.64 23.52
C SER A 929 -31.92 -16.44 24.02
N ASP A 930 -32.51 -16.54 25.20
CA ASP A 930 -33.62 -15.72 25.75
C ASP A 930 -33.41 -14.19 25.93
N SER A 931 -32.53 -13.52 25.17
CA SER A 931 -32.13 -12.12 25.36
C SER A 931 -31.68 -11.42 24.05
N HIS A 932 -32.49 -11.44 22.99
CA HIS A 932 -32.17 -10.72 21.74
C HIS A 932 -33.22 -9.63 21.43
N ALA A 933 -32.78 -8.55 20.77
CA ALA A 933 -33.63 -7.40 20.44
C ALA A 933 -34.76 -7.78 19.46
N ALA A 934 -35.94 -7.16 19.63
CA ALA A 934 -37.14 -7.46 18.84
C ALA A 934 -36.96 -7.22 17.32
N CYS A 935 -36.01 -6.35 16.95
CA CYS A 935 -35.67 -6.05 15.56
C CYS A 935 -35.28 -7.29 14.75
N PHE A 936 -34.60 -8.26 15.37
CA PHE A 936 -34.08 -9.45 14.69
C PHE A 936 -35.17 -10.45 14.30
N ASP A 937 -36.14 -10.66 15.19
CA ASP A 937 -37.30 -11.49 14.90
C ASP A 937 -38.17 -10.84 13.82
N LEU A 938 -38.34 -9.51 13.88
CA LEU A 938 -39.06 -8.76 12.86
C LEU A 938 -38.34 -8.84 11.49
N LEU A 939 -37.02 -8.71 11.46
CA LEU A 939 -36.20 -8.77 10.24
C LEU A 939 -36.34 -10.14 9.54
N SER A 940 -36.16 -11.21 10.30
CA SER A 940 -36.30 -12.58 9.78
C SER A 940 -37.73 -12.85 9.30
N ASN A 941 -38.74 -12.34 10.01
CA ASN A 941 -40.14 -12.48 9.63
C ASN A 941 -40.49 -11.69 8.37
N LEU A 942 -40.03 -10.43 8.26
CA LEU A 942 -40.31 -9.58 7.12
C LEU A 942 -39.64 -10.11 5.86
N SER A 943 -38.34 -10.45 5.92
CA SER A 943 -37.62 -11.05 4.78
C SER A 943 -38.36 -12.30 4.26
N ARG A 944 -38.77 -13.20 5.15
CA ARG A 944 -39.52 -14.41 4.80
C ARG A 944 -40.84 -14.12 4.07
N HIS A 945 -41.65 -13.19 4.57
CA HIS A 945 -42.93 -12.87 3.94
C HIS A 945 -42.75 -12.15 2.60
N LEU A 946 -41.69 -11.36 2.45
CA LEU A 946 -41.34 -10.78 1.17
C LEU A 946 -40.93 -11.85 0.16
N CYS A 947 -40.15 -12.86 0.54
CA CYS A 947 -39.87 -14.00 -0.35
C CYS A 947 -41.15 -14.70 -0.82
N PHE A 948 -42.07 -15.00 0.11
CA PHE A 948 -43.36 -15.62 -0.23
C PHE A 948 -44.21 -14.76 -1.15
N ALA A 949 -44.27 -13.46 -0.88
CA ALA A 949 -45.00 -12.50 -1.70
C ALA A 949 -44.40 -12.40 -3.11
N THR A 950 -43.08 -12.29 -3.22
CA THR A 950 -42.37 -12.24 -4.50
C THR A 950 -42.61 -13.51 -5.31
N SER A 951 -42.58 -14.69 -4.69
CA SER A 951 -42.93 -15.95 -5.36
C SER A 951 -44.39 -16.02 -5.80
N ALA A 952 -45.32 -15.54 -4.97
CA ALA A 952 -46.73 -15.47 -5.33
C ALA A 952 -46.97 -14.58 -6.53
N VAL A 953 -46.29 -13.42 -6.61
CA VAL A 953 -46.34 -12.54 -7.79
C VAL A 953 -45.71 -13.21 -9.01
N ALA A 954 -44.50 -13.75 -8.89
CA ALA A 954 -43.77 -14.39 -9.97
C ALA A 954 -44.54 -15.57 -10.60
N ALA A 955 -45.22 -16.36 -9.76
CA ALA A 955 -45.97 -17.53 -10.18
C ALA A 955 -47.48 -17.28 -10.36
N SER A 956 -47.91 -16.01 -10.48
CA SER A 956 -49.32 -15.62 -10.67
C SER A 956 -50.28 -16.26 -9.65
N GLY A 957 -49.84 -16.41 -8.40
CA GLY A 957 -50.60 -16.98 -7.30
C GLY A 957 -50.68 -18.51 -7.28
N ALA A 958 -49.74 -19.22 -7.92
CA ALA A 958 -49.68 -20.68 -7.88
C ALA A 958 -49.27 -21.24 -6.51
N SER A 959 -48.42 -20.53 -5.75
CA SER A 959 -48.13 -20.83 -4.35
C SER A 959 -47.88 -19.54 -3.57
N PHE A 960 -48.22 -19.57 -2.28
CA PHE A 960 -48.03 -18.49 -1.30
C PHE A 960 -47.06 -18.88 -0.18
N LYS A 961 -46.41 -20.05 -0.30
CA LYS A 961 -45.44 -20.59 0.67
C LYS A 961 -44.11 -20.97 0.03
N SER A 962 -43.98 -20.77 -1.28
CA SER A 962 -42.74 -20.98 -2.01
C SER A 962 -41.79 -19.79 -1.87
N VAL A 963 -40.50 -20.05 -2.07
CA VAL A 963 -39.46 -19.05 -2.24
C VAL A 963 -38.98 -18.99 -3.69
N PRO A 964 -38.39 -17.85 -4.14
CA PRO A 964 -37.84 -17.76 -5.48
C PRO A 964 -36.60 -18.67 -5.59
N VAL A 965 -36.46 -19.32 -6.74
CA VAL A 965 -35.32 -20.18 -7.07
C VAL A 965 -34.65 -19.61 -8.31
N VAL A 966 -33.38 -19.22 -8.16
CA VAL A 966 -32.55 -18.79 -9.28
C VAL A 966 -31.84 -20.03 -9.80
N THR A 967 -32.09 -20.38 -11.06
CA THR A 967 -31.45 -21.51 -11.72
C THR A 967 -30.42 -20.99 -12.72
N LEU A 968 -29.16 -21.33 -12.50
CA LEU A 968 -28.10 -21.20 -13.49
C LEU A 968 -27.95 -22.55 -14.19
N GLY A 969 -28.06 -22.57 -15.51
CA GLY A 969 -27.71 -23.71 -16.35
C GLY A 969 -26.50 -23.35 -17.20
N LEU A 970 -25.62 -24.33 -17.44
CA LEU A 970 -24.50 -24.17 -18.37
C LEU A 970 -24.88 -24.72 -19.74
N ASP A 971 -24.99 -23.84 -20.73
CA ASP A 971 -25.16 -24.20 -22.13
C ASP A 971 -23.85 -24.71 -22.76
N VAL A 972 -23.91 -25.06 -24.05
CA VAL A 972 -22.73 -25.59 -24.76
C VAL A 972 -21.62 -24.53 -24.88
N ALA A 973 -21.95 -23.29 -25.22
CA ALA A 973 -20.98 -22.23 -25.45
C ALA A 973 -20.28 -21.82 -24.14
N GLN A 974 -21.01 -21.79 -23.03
CA GLN A 974 -20.47 -21.51 -21.70
C GLN A 974 -19.53 -22.61 -21.21
N ARG A 975 -19.85 -23.88 -21.49
CA ARG A 975 -18.93 -25.01 -21.20
C ARG A 975 -17.67 -24.95 -22.05
N GLU A 976 -17.83 -24.59 -23.33
CA GLU A 976 -16.70 -24.37 -24.24
C GLU A 976 -15.81 -23.23 -23.73
N LEU A 977 -16.39 -22.10 -23.27
CA LEU A 977 -15.63 -21.01 -22.66
C LEU A 977 -14.77 -21.48 -21.48
N ILE A 978 -15.37 -22.22 -20.54
CA ILE A 978 -14.64 -22.76 -19.38
C ILE A 978 -13.48 -23.63 -19.86
N TYR A 979 -13.74 -24.54 -20.81
CA TYR A 979 -12.71 -25.41 -21.35
C TYR A 979 -11.57 -24.64 -22.03
N GLU A 980 -11.89 -23.69 -22.91
CA GLU A 980 -10.92 -22.87 -23.65
C GLU A 980 -10.02 -22.07 -22.70
N VAL A 981 -10.61 -21.44 -21.69
CA VAL A 981 -9.87 -20.64 -20.69
C VAL A 981 -8.89 -21.50 -19.90
N HIS A 982 -9.28 -22.72 -19.50
CA HIS A 982 -8.39 -23.64 -18.78
C HIS A 982 -7.30 -24.24 -19.68
N GLN A 983 -7.48 -24.29 -21.00
CA GLN A 983 -6.45 -24.79 -21.93
C GLN A 983 -5.34 -23.77 -22.19
N ILE A 984 -5.63 -22.48 -22.05
CA ILE A 984 -4.73 -21.37 -22.42
C ILE A 984 -4.19 -20.59 -21.21
N SER A 985 -4.59 -20.97 -20.00
CA SER A 985 -4.18 -20.30 -18.75
C SER A 985 -3.52 -21.26 -17.78
N ASP A 986 -2.51 -20.81 -17.03
CA ASP A 986 -1.95 -21.63 -15.95
C ASP A 986 -2.97 -21.79 -14.82
N TRP A 987 -3.51 -20.67 -14.32
CA TRP A 987 -4.52 -20.63 -13.25
C TRP A 987 -5.81 -19.95 -13.73
N VAL A 988 -6.96 -20.41 -13.24
CA VAL A 988 -8.28 -19.82 -13.54
C VAL A 988 -9.02 -19.50 -12.26
N PHE A 989 -9.38 -18.23 -12.06
CA PHE A 989 -10.20 -17.78 -10.95
C PHE A 989 -11.63 -17.58 -11.42
N THR A 990 -12.52 -18.46 -10.97
CA THR A 990 -13.95 -18.32 -11.27
C THR A 990 -14.67 -17.71 -10.08
N ILE A 991 -15.21 -16.51 -10.28
CA ILE A 991 -15.90 -15.70 -9.29
C ILE A 991 -17.30 -15.45 -9.82
N ASP A 992 -18.24 -16.29 -9.39
CA ASP A 992 -19.62 -16.23 -9.84
C ASP A 992 -20.56 -16.36 -8.65
N ARG A 993 -21.61 -15.54 -8.63
CA ARG A 993 -22.62 -15.52 -7.56
C ARG A 993 -23.51 -16.77 -7.51
N ASN A 994 -23.66 -17.49 -8.62
CA ASN A 994 -24.65 -18.57 -8.80
C ASN A 994 -23.97 -19.93 -9.00
N MET A 995 -22.74 -19.97 -9.51
CA MET A 995 -21.97 -21.19 -9.72
C MET A 995 -21.04 -21.49 -8.54
N GLY A 996 -21.02 -22.75 -8.09
CA GLY A 996 -20.15 -23.24 -7.02
C GLY A 996 -19.05 -24.18 -7.51
N ILE A 997 -18.27 -24.72 -6.57
CA ILE A 997 -17.15 -25.65 -6.82
C ILE A 997 -17.59 -26.98 -7.47
N GLU A 998 -18.86 -27.36 -7.29
CA GLU A 998 -19.36 -28.69 -7.60
C GLU A 998 -19.19 -29.07 -9.08
N PHE A 999 -19.09 -28.09 -9.99
CA PHE A 999 -18.80 -28.35 -11.41
C PHE A 999 -17.44 -29.02 -11.61
N PHE A 1000 -16.45 -28.54 -10.88
CA PHE A 1000 -15.05 -28.86 -11.06
C PHE A 1000 -14.66 -30.12 -10.27
N ASP A 1001 -15.36 -30.39 -9.16
CA ASP A 1001 -15.19 -31.60 -8.35
C ASP A 1001 -16.09 -32.74 -8.85
N HIS A 1002 -15.69 -33.39 -9.95
CA HIS A 1002 -16.47 -34.47 -10.58
C HIS A 1002 -15.99 -35.89 -10.21
N GLY A 1003 -15.11 -36.03 -9.21
CA GLY A 1003 -14.74 -37.32 -8.63
C GLY A 1003 -14.12 -38.34 -9.61
N GLY A 1004 -13.42 -37.87 -10.65
CA GLY A 1004 -12.70 -38.72 -11.60
C GLY A 1004 -13.57 -39.32 -12.74
N ARG A 1005 -14.65 -38.64 -13.12
CA ARG A 1005 -15.44 -39.03 -14.31
C ARG A 1005 -14.58 -38.91 -15.57
N LYS A 1006 -14.29 -40.05 -16.23
CA LYS A 1006 -13.40 -40.14 -17.43
C LYS A 1006 -13.77 -39.23 -18.62
N ASN A 1007 -15.00 -38.74 -18.68
CA ASN A 1007 -15.49 -37.91 -19.78
C ASN A 1007 -15.39 -36.40 -19.48
N ARG A 1008 -14.74 -36.01 -18.37
CA ARG A 1008 -14.48 -34.61 -18.03
C ARG A 1008 -13.01 -34.40 -17.69
N PRO A 1009 -12.41 -33.26 -18.08
CA PRO A 1009 -11.06 -32.91 -17.66
C PRO A 1009 -11.03 -32.68 -16.16
N ASP A 1010 -10.01 -33.19 -15.47
CA ASP A 1010 -9.72 -32.79 -14.09
C ASP A 1010 -9.27 -31.32 -14.09
N TYR A 1011 -9.96 -30.46 -13.34
CA TYR A 1011 -9.58 -29.06 -13.15
C TYR A 1011 -8.97 -28.89 -11.76
N LEU A 1012 -7.86 -28.15 -11.65
CA LEU A 1012 -7.32 -27.76 -10.36
C LEU A 1012 -8.19 -26.64 -9.79
N ILE A 1013 -8.80 -26.86 -8.63
CA ILE A 1013 -9.69 -25.88 -8.00
C ILE A 1013 -8.95 -25.14 -6.91
N ASP A 1014 -8.49 -23.93 -7.21
CA ASP A 1014 -7.69 -23.13 -6.26
C ASP A 1014 -8.52 -22.14 -5.43
N TYR A 1015 -9.82 -22.03 -5.71
CA TYR A 1015 -10.73 -21.16 -4.96
C TYR A 1015 -12.19 -21.63 -4.97
N VAL A 1016 -12.82 -21.59 -3.79
CA VAL A 1016 -14.26 -21.79 -3.59
C VAL A 1016 -14.79 -20.55 -2.88
N PRO A 1017 -15.65 -19.75 -3.51
CA PRO A 1017 -16.42 -18.75 -2.80
C PRO A 1017 -17.48 -19.47 -1.94
N GLY A 1018 -17.45 -19.29 -0.62
CA GLY A 1018 -18.53 -19.77 0.23
C GLY A 1018 -18.15 -19.93 1.70
N ALA A 1019 -18.74 -19.04 2.51
CA ALA A 1019 -18.75 -18.99 3.96
C ALA A 1019 -17.35 -18.94 4.60
N SER A 1020 -17.01 -17.80 5.20
CA SER A 1020 -16.00 -17.73 6.25
C SER A 1020 -14.52 -17.88 5.85
N SER A 1021 -14.02 -17.03 4.94
CA SER A 1021 -12.56 -16.82 4.85
C SER A 1021 -11.95 -16.22 6.14
N GLN A 1022 -12.77 -15.92 7.17
CA GLN A 1022 -12.33 -15.64 8.54
C GLN A 1022 -13.10 -16.35 9.69
N ALA A 1023 -13.96 -17.34 9.43
CA ALA A 1023 -14.56 -18.14 10.51
C ALA A 1023 -14.24 -19.62 10.33
N THR A 1024 -13.16 -20.05 10.98
CA THR A 1024 -13.04 -21.33 11.68
C THR A 1024 -13.84 -22.51 11.14
N HIS A 1025 -13.12 -23.52 10.63
CA HIS A 1025 -13.46 -24.95 10.69
C HIS A 1025 -14.93 -25.26 11.07
N ASN A 1026 -15.74 -25.66 10.10
CA ASN A 1026 -16.82 -26.59 10.38
C ASN A 1026 -16.42 -27.96 9.81
N LEU A 1027 -16.17 -28.88 10.76
CA LEU A 1027 -16.05 -30.31 10.57
C LEU A 1027 -17.39 -30.94 10.19
#